data_AF-A0A1H9U2G3-F1
#
_entry.id   AF-A0A1H9U2G3-F1
#
_cell.length_a   1.000
_cell.length_b   1.000
_cell.length_c   1.000
_cell.angle_alpha   90.00
_cell.angle_beta   90.00
_cell.angle_gamma   90.00
#
_symmetry.space_group_name_H-M   'P 1'
#
loop_
_entity.id
_entity.type
_entity.pdbx_description
1 polymer ?
#
loop_
_entity_poly.entity_id
_entity_poly.type
_entity_poly.pdbx_seq_one_letter_code
_entity_poly.pdbx_strand_id
1 'polypeptide(L)'
;MLLTGPDTRVVELRVHGVQGTTPQTLVDAVAAVDVAGDGLGRIVRPADRLRRPAPGPVLQTEGRPIPRVIEGYLWGGMTSGGVAKATWALLFPFSIANVAHWMLPPVPEQNLPAHLLGIGLRSLLRVFALLLTALLVAQISVVSLDLLAAQCLRPATACLTSIPGDVRAFPWFRTFLGLLPILVVIAVMRRVSHVEWRIERKEIADAEEQDKQPPSGLPGAHVATDPDTPALRSLHIVTALAVTSLIALGGPLQQLTAAGGMGVAITVAWTVSLVLIGVSVLGVLLLDDPTGGAPHRGGRWLRAALSRKPRRLLLGFSVLLVLTTLGLQEQLPLRVPGADVTVQVVALLMAFVLVLFGLMLVPAALLARKTWRSLPRELRPWAGGWFAAPVLAIAGLLGGGFGAGVALPVRKALGDDLDLPLGYSYITLLWGVAGALALLSTLAVASFTGAVRWRAFRKGKVWAREASLLHSGRMRDLRMATRAWWWARWERNHGHHMILIIASVLVVGAVLASLQRLRDVELASWTYPFSAFGVFVLGLLAVSLLRAVYLAARQPESGRRLGIIADIAQFWPREAHPIVPPCYALKVVPELVARVQDHLRDPGTRVVLCGHSQGSLLVAVAAARLLEELPPHDRERIGLLTAGSQLQWAYPRAFPAVVPHASLARLAGGLDGRWRALCRGTDPLGGAVTTWRRQVFDGMLLGVGYREDGSEGALAPALRGPTGALVLGGDHWLPDPQRGPFPGRRWRSGVSAHSDYTSDPEWDRAVAIAAGLLQVDAPESPALPFARKPEMRSRDVLGGS
;
A
#
# COMPACT_ATOMS: atom_id res chain seq x y z
N MET A 1 32.10 -24.34 5.67
CA MET A 1 31.99 -24.62 4.23
C MET A 1 31.45 -26.04 4.06
N LEU A 2 30.13 -26.19 3.93
CA LEU A 2 29.51 -27.50 3.71
C LEU A 2 29.79 -27.94 2.28
N LEU A 3 30.73 -28.89 2.12
CA LEU A 3 31.01 -29.57 0.86
C LEU A 3 29.70 -30.08 0.26
N THR A 4 29.41 -29.70 -0.98
CA THR A 4 28.22 -30.15 -1.71
C THR A 4 28.33 -31.65 -1.96
N GLY A 5 27.57 -32.43 -1.18
CA GLY A 5 27.46 -33.88 -1.38
C GLY A 5 26.72 -34.20 -2.69
N PRO A 6 26.85 -35.45 -3.19
CA PRO A 6 26.17 -35.90 -4.42
C PRO A 6 24.63 -35.75 -4.36
N ASP A 7 24.06 -35.71 -3.15
CA ASP A 7 22.61 -35.59 -2.91
C ASP A 7 22.11 -34.14 -2.84
N THR A 8 22.98 -33.16 -3.11
CA THR A 8 22.63 -31.73 -3.05
C THR A 8 21.54 -31.41 -4.07
N ARG A 9 20.44 -30.79 -3.61
CA ARG A 9 19.34 -30.32 -4.45
C ARG A 9 18.88 -28.93 -4.07
N VAL A 10 18.31 -28.22 -5.04
CA VAL A 10 17.82 -26.85 -4.85
C VAL A 10 16.31 -26.80 -5.02
N VAL A 11 15.62 -26.22 -4.04
CA VAL A 11 14.23 -25.80 -4.16
C VAL A 11 14.19 -24.31 -4.41
N GLU A 12 13.59 -23.92 -5.53
CA GLU A 12 13.37 -22.54 -5.91
C GLU A 12 11.90 -22.18 -5.65
N LEU A 13 11.62 -21.45 -4.56
CA LEU A 13 10.28 -21.08 -4.14
C LEU A 13 9.95 -19.65 -4.60
N ARG A 14 9.17 -19.53 -5.68
CA ARG A 14 8.85 -18.26 -6.36
C ARG A 14 7.57 -17.63 -5.84
N VAL A 15 7.61 -16.34 -5.58
CA VAL A 15 6.48 -15.51 -5.15
C VAL A 15 6.31 -14.35 -6.11
N HIS A 16 5.15 -14.28 -6.76
CA HIS A 16 4.83 -13.23 -7.73
C HIS A 16 4.49 -11.90 -7.05
N GLY A 17 4.48 -10.81 -7.84
CA GLY A 17 3.99 -9.50 -7.43
C GLY A 17 2.49 -9.27 -7.71
N VAL A 18 2.03 -8.03 -7.57
CA VAL A 18 0.61 -7.61 -7.73
C VAL A 18 0.01 -7.91 -9.12
N GLN A 19 0.84 -8.06 -10.15
CA GLN A 19 0.35 -8.27 -11.51
C GLN A 19 -0.09 -9.73 -11.69
N GLY A 20 -1.37 -10.01 -11.42
CA GLY A 20 -2.05 -11.32 -11.50
C GLY A 20 -1.39 -12.31 -12.46
N THR A 21 -0.43 -13.06 -11.92
CA THR A 21 0.49 -13.94 -12.64
C THR A 21 -0.15 -15.31 -12.73
N THR A 22 -0.12 -15.91 -13.93
CA THR A 22 -0.64 -17.26 -14.10
C THR A 22 0.32 -18.29 -13.50
N PRO A 23 -0.19 -19.46 -13.04
CA PRO A 23 0.65 -20.55 -12.54
C PRO A 23 1.84 -20.86 -13.47
N GLN A 24 1.56 -20.98 -14.77
CA GLN A 24 2.51 -21.28 -15.84
C GLN A 24 3.61 -20.21 -15.94
N THR A 25 3.22 -18.94 -15.83
CA THR A 25 4.16 -17.82 -15.92
C THR A 25 5.08 -17.78 -14.70
N LEU A 26 4.55 -18.05 -13.50
CA LEU A 26 5.30 -18.05 -12.24
C LEU A 26 6.39 -19.12 -12.23
N VAL A 27 6.05 -20.36 -12.60
CA VAL A 27 7.02 -21.47 -12.65
C VAL A 27 7.80 -21.55 -13.97
N ASP A 28 7.58 -20.61 -14.89
CA ASP A 28 8.21 -20.54 -16.22
C ASP A 28 8.08 -21.86 -17.03
N ALA A 29 6.87 -22.41 -17.07
CA ALA A 29 6.56 -23.67 -17.75
C ALA A 29 5.31 -23.57 -18.61
N VAL A 30 5.17 -24.48 -19.58
CA VAL A 30 3.98 -24.54 -20.46
C VAL A 30 2.73 -24.96 -19.69
N ALA A 31 2.88 -25.85 -18.72
CA ALA A 31 1.82 -26.31 -17.84
C ALA A 31 2.28 -26.28 -16.38
N ALA A 32 1.33 -26.08 -15.47
CA ALA A 32 1.56 -26.10 -14.03
C ALA A 32 0.40 -26.81 -13.33
N VAL A 33 0.69 -27.48 -12.22
CA VAL A 33 -0.27 -28.22 -11.40
C VAL A 33 -0.16 -27.79 -9.95
N ASP A 34 -1.29 -27.77 -9.24
CA ASP A 34 -1.31 -27.55 -7.79
C ASP A 34 -0.75 -28.77 -7.06
N VAL A 35 0.14 -28.53 -6.10
CA VAL A 35 0.75 -29.59 -5.28
C VAL A 35 0.44 -29.45 -3.79
N ALA A 36 0.09 -28.25 -3.35
CA ALA A 36 -0.31 -27.95 -1.98
C ALA A 36 -1.08 -26.62 -1.90
N GLY A 37 -1.59 -26.30 -0.72
CA GLY A 37 -2.36 -25.08 -0.44
C GLY A 37 -3.85 -25.34 -0.24
N ASP A 38 -4.58 -24.28 0.14
CA ASP A 38 -6.00 -24.34 0.54
C ASP A 38 -6.96 -23.83 -0.55
N GLY A 39 -6.45 -23.61 -1.76
CA GLY A 39 -7.18 -23.05 -2.91
C GLY A 39 -7.14 -21.52 -2.99
N LEU A 40 -6.95 -20.81 -1.87
CA LEU A 40 -6.70 -19.36 -1.84
C LEU A 40 -5.21 -19.04 -1.92
N GLY A 41 -4.41 -19.68 -1.06
CA GLY A 41 -2.96 -19.82 -1.22
C GLY A 41 -2.70 -21.14 -1.94
N ARG A 42 -2.04 -21.10 -3.10
CA ARG A 42 -1.76 -22.29 -3.92
C ARG A 42 -0.28 -22.44 -4.16
N ILE A 43 0.24 -23.63 -3.92
CA ILE A 43 1.60 -24.00 -4.31
C ILE A 43 1.51 -24.79 -5.61
N VAL A 44 2.14 -24.28 -6.66
CA VAL A 44 2.16 -24.89 -7.99
C VAL A 44 3.55 -25.36 -8.36
N ARG A 45 3.64 -26.42 -9.17
CA ARG A 45 4.87 -26.87 -9.80
C ARG A 45 4.70 -26.94 -11.33
N PRO A 46 5.79 -26.90 -12.11
CA PRO A 46 5.75 -27.31 -13.51
C PRO A 46 5.07 -28.67 -13.66
N ALA A 47 4.35 -28.87 -14.75
CA ALA A 47 3.64 -30.12 -15.01
C ALA A 47 4.06 -30.74 -16.35
N ASP A 48 4.13 -32.06 -16.39
CA ASP A 48 4.30 -32.83 -17.62
C ASP A 48 3.00 -32.88 -18.45
N ARG A 49 3.04 -33.60 -19.59
CA ARG A 49 1.86 -33.76 -20.48
C ARG A 49 0.69 -34.49 -19.79
N LEU A 50 0.94 -35.25 -18.73
CA LEU A 50 -0.06 -35.97 -17.95
C LEU A 50 -0.52 -35.19 -16.71
N ARG A 51 -0.14 -33.91 -16.60
CA ARG A 51 -0.40 -33.03 -15.45
C ARG A 51 0.21 -33.52 -14.14
N ARG A 52 1.29 -34.30 -14.19
CA ARG A 52 2.04 -34.71 -13.00
C ARG A 52 3.12 -33.67 -12.69
N PRO A 53 3.46 -33.42 -11.41
CA PRO A 53 4.54 -32.51 -11.05
C PRO A 53 5.86 -32.94 -11.69
N ALA A 54 6.48 -32.04 -12.44
CA ALA A 54 7.76 -32.24 -13.10
C ALA A 54 8.86 -31.42 -12.40
N PRO A 55 10.11 -31.90 -12.42
CA PRO A 55 11.24 -31.10 -11.93
C PRO A 55 11.46 -29.87 -12.82
N GLY A 56 12.14 -28.86 -12.27
CA GLY A 56 12.60 -27.72 -13.05
C GLY A 56 13.81 -28.08 -13.92
N PRO A 57 14.24 -27.20 -14.83
CA PRO A 57 15.48 -27.39 -15.57
C PRO A 57 16.66 -27.50 -14.60
N VAL A 58 17.60 -28.41 -14.83
CA VAL A 58 18.77 -28.60 -13.94
C VAL A 58 19.59 -27.31 -13.81
N LEU A 59 20.08 -27.02 -12.59
CA LEU A 59 21.02 -25.92 -12.37
C LEU A 59 22.43 -26.39 -12.71
N GLN A 60 23.17 -25.59 -13.48
CA GLN A 60 24.56 -25.89 -13.82
C GLN A 60 25.47 -25.13 -12.87
N THR A 61 26.25 -25.83 -12.06
CA THR A 61 27.18 -25.24 -11.08
C THR A 61 28.55 -25.89 -11.22
N GLU A 62 29.59 -25.13 -11.56
CA GLU A 62 30.98 -25.63 -11.70
C GLU A 62 31.10 -26.92 -12.54
N GLY A 63 30.33 -27.01 -13.63
CA GLY A 63 30.31 -28.19 -14.50
C GLY A 63 29.53 -29.40 -13.98
N ARG A 64 28.84 -29.27 -12.84
CA ARG A 64 27.97 -30.31 -12.26
C ARG A 64 26.49 -29.94 -12.42
N PRO A 65 25.64 -30.88 -12.86
CA PRO A 65 24.20 -30.69 -12.87
C PRO A 65 23.64 -30.91 -11.45
N ILE A 66 22.93 -29.91 -10.93
CA ILE A 66 22.24 -29.96 -9.63
C ILE A 66 20.73 -30.07 -9.87
N PRO A 67 20.05 -31.08 -9.29
CA PRO A 67 18.60 -31.20 -9.34
C PRO A 67 17.91 -29.95 -8.79
N ARG A 68 16.94 -29.42 -9.54
CA ARG A 68 16.15 -28.25 -9.15
C ARG A 68 14.65 -28.56 -9.14
N VAL A 69 13.99 -28.23 -8.04
CA VAL A 69 12.53 -28.20 -7.93
C VAL A 69 12.08 -26.74 -7.95
N ILE A 70 11.17 -26.40 -8.87
CA ILE A 70 10.57 -25.05 -8.92
C ILE A 70 9.17 -25.14 -8.32
N GLU A 71 8.92 -24.33 -7.30
CA GLU A 71 7.60 -24.12 -6.72
C GLU A 71 7.19 -22.67 -6.90
N GLY A 72 5.92 -22.43 -7.21
CA GLY A 72 5.33 -21.10 -7.25
C GLY A 72 4.27 -20.98 -6.16
N TYR A 73 4.36 -19.96 -5.31
CA TYR A 73 3.31 -19.62 -4.37
C TYR A 73 2.42 -18.53 -4.99
N LEU A 74 1.17 -18.90 -5.28
CA LEU A 74 0.16 -18.04 -5.86
C LEU A 74 -0.77 -17.50 -4.76
N TRP A 75 -0.77 -16.18 -4.62
CA TRP A 75 -1.63 -15.46 -3.69
C TRP A 75 -2.61 -14.52 -4.40
N GLY A 76 -2.58 -14.43 -5.73
CA GLY A 76 -3.47 -13.53 -6.49
C GLY A 76 -4.97 -13.76 -6.22
N GLY A 77 -5.35 -14.97 -5.79
CA GLY A 77 -6.71 -15.29 -5.34
C GLY A 77 -7.13 -14.58 -4.05
N MET A 78 -6.21 -13.96 -3.31
CA MET A 78 -6.48 -13.16 -2.11
C MET A 78 -6.84 -11.71 -2.44
N THR A 79 -6.25 -11.13 -3.49
CA THR A 79 -6.48 -9.72 -3.86
C THR A 79 -7.45 -9.55 -5.03
N SER A 80 -7.70 -10.61 -5.80
CA SER A 80 -8.59 -10.60 -6.97
C SER A 80 -9.70 -11.66 -6.92
N GLY A 81 -10.81 -11.41 -7.61
CA GLY A 81 -11.95 -12.34 -7.76
C GLY A 81 -12.99 -12.29 -6.64
N GLY A 82 -14.27 -12.22 -7.03
CA GLY A 82 -15.43 -12.24 -6.14
C GLY A 82 -15.99 -10.85 -5.79
N VAL A 83 -17.32 -10.77 -5.60
CA VAL A 83 -18.05 -9.52 -5.35
C VAL A 83 -17.53 -8.79 -4.11
N ALA A 84 -17.20 -9.52 -3.04
CA ALA A 84 -16.66 -8.94 -1.82
C ALA A 84 -15.33 -8.19 -2.03
N LYS A 85 -14.47 -8.70 -2.91
CA LYS A 85 -13.18 -8.05 -3.25
C LYS A 85 -13.37 -6.85 -4.15
N ALA A 86 -14.37 -6.89 -5.03
CA ALA A 86 -14.74 -5.78 -5.88
C ALA A 86 -15.22 -4.56 -5.04
N THR A 87 -15.95 -4.80 -3.94
CA THR A 87 -16.38 -3.73 -3.01
C THR A 87 -15.22 -3.00 -2.32
N TRP A 88 -14.03 -3.60 -2.25
CA TRP A 88 -12.87 -2.98 -1.60
C TRP A 88 -12.37 -1.71 -2.29
N ALA A 89 -12.60 -1.55 -3.59
CA ALA A 89 -12.27 -0.30 -4.28
C ALA A 89 -13.08 0.90 -3.74
N LEU A 90 -14.30 0.66 -3.24
CA LEU A 90 -15.13 1.69 -2.59
C LEU A 90 -14.61 2.07 -1.20
N LEU A 91 -13.77 1.22 -0.59
CA LEU A 91 -13.15 1.43 0.72
C LEU A 91 -11.75 2.05 0.60
N PHE A 92 -11.45 2.66 -0.54
CA PHE A 92 -10.13 3.21 -0.83
C PHE A 92 -9.69 4.30 0.18
N PRO A 93 -10.55 5.27 0.58
CA PRO A 93 -10.18 6.24 1.63
C PRO A 93 -9.80 5.57 2.97
N PHE A 94 -10.53 4.52 3.36
CA PHE A 94 -10.25 3.76 4.58
C PHE A 94 -8.91 3.04 4.49
N SER A 95 -8.60 2.48 3.33
CA SER A 95 -7.36 1.78 3.05
C SER A 95 -6.16 2.74 3.09
N ILE A 96 -6.29 3.95 2.55
CA ILE A 96 -5.25 4.98 2.62
C ILE A 96 -5.01 5.43 4.07
N ALA A 97 -6.07 5.65 4.86
CA ALA A 97 -5.92 6.00 6.28
C ALA A 97 -5.19 4.89 7.07
N ASN A 98 -5.47 3.63 6.74
CA ASN A 98 -4.75 2.50 7.32
C ASN A 98 -3.28 2.45 6.89
N VAL A 99 -2.97 2.71 5.61
CA VAL A 99 -1.59 2.82 5.13
C VAL A 99 -0.84 3.94 5.86
N ALA A 100 -1.46 5.10 6.07
CA ALA A 100 -0.83 6.25 6.75
C ALA A 100 -0.32 5.90 8.16
N HIS A 101 -0.95 4.95 8.86
CA HIS A 101 -0.47 4.44 10.14
C HIS A 101 0.92 3.82 10.05
N TRP A 102 1.17 3.04 9.00
CA TRP A 102 2.44 2.35 8.80
C TRP A 102 3.54 3.27 8.25
N MET A 103 3.19 4.49 7.82
CA MET A 103 4.12 5.50 7.33
C MET A 103 4.70 6.40 8.44
N LEU A 104 4.32 6.16 9.70
CA LEU A 104 4.85 6.90 10.84
C LEU A 104 6.37 6.72 10.97
N PRO A 105 7.08 7.73 11.48
CA PRO A 105 8.51 7.61 11.74
C PRO A 105 8.79 6.58 12.84
N PRO A 106 9.95 5.89 12.80
CA PRO A 106 10.37 4.99 13.87
C PRO A 106 10.51 5.75 15.20
N VAL A 107 10.12 5.10 16.29
CA VAL A 107 10.28 5.63 17.65
C VAL A 107 11.68 5.23 18.16
N PRO A 108 12.59 6.19 18.41
CA PRO A 108 13.90 5.88 18.98
C PRO A 108 13.77 5.21 20.35
N GLU A 109 14.60 4.20 20.60
CA GLU A 109 14.65 3.52 21.90
C GLU A 109 14.97 4.49 23.04
N GLN A 110 14.39 4.22 24.22
CA GLN A 110 14.65 4.95 25.46
C GLN A 110 14.34 6.46 25.41
N ASN A 111 13.52 6.91 24.45
CA ASN A 111 13.09 8.30 24.32
C ASN A 111 11.61 8.47 24.66
N LEU A 112 11.31 8.84 25.91
CA LEU A 112 9.94 9.00 26.40
C LEU A 112 9.12 10.01 25.58
N PRO A 113 9.62 11.22 25.23
CA PRO A 113 8.89 12.13 24.35
C PRO A 113 8.53 11.53 22.99
N ALA A 114 9.45 10.82 22.33
CA ALA A 114 9.18 10.18 21.06
C ALA A 114 8.13 9.06 21.19
N HIS A 115 8.17 8.33 22.31
CA HIS A 115 7.19 7.30 22.64
C HIS A 115 5.77 7.89 22.80
N LEU A 116 5.63 8.93 23.62
CA LEU A 116 4.35 9.61 23.84
C LEU A 116 3.78 10.21 22.54
N LEU A 117 4.62 10.83 21.72
CA LEU A 117 4.23 11.32 20.40
C LEU A 117 3.77 10.18 19.49
N GLY A 118 4.47 9.05 19.50
CA GLY A 118 4.11 7.85 18.76
C GLY A 118 2.74 7.30 19.15
N ILE A 119 2.40 7.26 20.44
CA ILE A 119 1.07 6.86 20.93
C ILE A 119 0.00 7.85 20.43
N GLY A 120 0.25 9.15 20.61
CA GLY A 120 -0.69 10.18 20.20
C GLY A 120 -0.98 10.17 18.70
N LEU A 121 0.06 10.02 17.86
CA LEU A 121 -0.09 9.93 16.41
C LEU A 121 -0.97 8.74 15.98
N ARG A 122 -0.74 7.56 16.57
CA ARG A 122 -1.55 6.35 16.28
C ARG A 122 -2.99 6.50 16.76
N SER A 123 -3.18 7.10 17.92
CA SER A 123 -4.51 7.40 18.48
C SER A 123 -5.29 8.35 17.58
N LEU A 124 -4.64 9.43 17.11
CA LEU A 124 -5.24 10.38 16.18
C LEU A 124 -5.58 9.75 14.83
N LEU A 125 -4.75 8.84 14.32
CA LEU A 125 -5.06 8.08 13.10
C LEU A 125 -6.32 7.19 13.27
N ARG A 126 -6.47 6.54 14.42
CA ARG A 126 -7.67 5.74 14.73
C ARG A 126 -8.92 6.62 14.89
N VAL A 127 -8.80 7.78 15.53
CA VAL A 127 -9.89 8.77 15.60
C VAL A 127 -10.25 9.28 14.20
N PHE A 128 -9.27 9.61 13.37
CA PHE A 128 -9.50 10.04 11.99
C PHE A 128 -10.19 8.96 11.17
N ALA A 129 -9.79 7.69 11.34
CA ALA A 129 -10.44 6.54 10.73
C ALA A 129 -11.90 6.38 11.21
N LEU A 130 -12.18 6.61 12.49
CA LEU A 130 -13.53 6.60 13.04
C LEU A 130 -14.39 7.72 12.45
N LEU A 131 -13.82 8.92 12.32
CA LEU A 131 -14.46 10.07 11.68
C LEU A 131 -14.74 9.83 10.19
N LEU A 132 -13.85 9.12 9.47
CA LEU A 132 -14.11 8.68 8.10
C LEU A 132 -15.33 7.75 8.01
N THR A 133 -15.50 6.85 8.99
CA THR A 133 -16.71 6.01 9.10
C THR A 133 -17.95 6.86 9.35
N ALA A 134 -17.89 7.83 10.27
CA ALA A 134 -18.99 8.76 10.53
C ALA A 134 -19.33 9.63 9.30
N LEU A 135 -18.31 10.08 8.56
CA LEU A 135 -18.48 10.88 7.34
C LEU A 135 -19.20 10.09 6.26
N LEU A 136 -18.83 8.82 6.05
CA LEU A 136 -19.53 7.95 5.10
C LEU A 136 -21.02 7.82 5.44
N VAL A 137 -21.34 7.54 6.72
CA VAL A 137 -22.73 7.42 7.18
C VAL A 137 -23.48 8.75 7.01
N ALA A 138 -22.86 9.88 7.36
CA ALA A 138 -23.46 11.19 7.21
C ALA A 138 -23.76 11.53 5.73
N GLN A 139 -22.83 11.25 4.82
CA GLN A 139 -23.01 11.48 3.39
C GLN A 139 -24.09 10.59 2.77
N ILE A 140 -24.15 9.32 3.15
CA ILE A 140 -25.24 8.43 2.71
C ILE A 140 -26.57 8.95 3.27
N SER A 141 -26.60 9.46 4.50
CA SER A 141 -27.80 10.04 5.10
C SER A 141 -28.30 11.28 4.37
N VAL A 142 -27.40 12.14 3.85
CA VAL A 142 -27.78 13.25 2.97
C VAL A 142 -28.54 12.75 1.74
N VAL A 143 -28.06 11.67 1.11
CA VAL A 143 -28.69 11.16 -0.13
C VAL A 143 -29.96 10.37 0.14
N SER A 144 -29.97 9.53 1.18
CA SER A 144 -31.04 8.56 1.43
C SER A 144 -32.11 9.09 2.37
N LEU A 145 -31.73 9.70 3.49
CA LEU A 145 -32.67 10.16 4.50
C LEU A 145 -33.16 11.59 4.20
N ASP A 146 -32.27 12.50 3.81
CA ASP A 146 -32.66 13.88 3.49
C ASP A 146 -33.23 14.01 2.06
N LEU A 147 -32.42 13.76 1.04
CA LEU A 147 -32.83 13.96 -0.37
C LEU A 147 -33.96 13.03 -0.82
N LEU A 148 -33.84 11.72 -0.54
CA LEU A 148 -34.86 10.73 -0.95
C LEU A 148 -36.07 10.70 0.00
N ALA A 149 -35.87 10.42 1.29
CA ALA A 149 -36.99 10.19 2.21
C ALA A 149 -37.71 11.48 2.67
N ALA A 150 -36.98 12.55 3.00
CA ALA A 150 -37.58 13.80 3.47
C ALA A 150 -38.11 14.67 2.32
N GLN A 151 -37.34 14.83 1.24
CA GLN A 151 -37.69 15.75 0.14
C GLN A 151 -38.44 15.05 -1.01
N CYS A 152 -37.85 14.06 -1.67
CA CYS A 152 -38.45 13.43 -2.86
C CYS A 152 -39.75 12.67 -2.53
N LEU A 153 -39.75 11.82 -1.49
CA LEU A 153 -40.92 11.02 -1.12
C LEU A 153 -41.98 11.78 -0.32
N ARG A 154 -41.83 13.09 -0.15
CA ARG A 154 -42.85 13.93 0.49
C ARG A 154 -44.20 13.79 -0.24
N PRO A 155 -45.34 13.78 0.48
CA PRO A 155 -46.65 13.85 -0.16
C PRO A 155 -46.79 15.08 -1.06
N ALA A 156 -47.51 14.93 -2.18
CA ALA A 156 -47.78 16.00 -3.16
C ALA A 156 -46.56 16.56 -3.93
N THR A 157 -45.43 15.82 -4.01
CA THR A 157 -44.31 16.14 -4.90
C THR A 157 -44.37 15.36 -6.21
N ALA A 158 -43.77 15.91 -7.28
CA ALA A 158 -43.66 15.26 -8.58
C ALA A 158 -42.56 14.18 -8.65
N CYS A 159 -41.87 13.89 -7.55
CA CYS A 159 -40.76 12.93 -7.52
C CYS A 159 -41.27 11.50 -7.30
N LEU A 160 -40.72 10.52 -8.04
CA LEU A 160 -41.04 9.09 -7.95
C LEU A 160 -42.55 8.74 -7.92
N THR A 161 -43.38 9.41 -8.74
CA THR A 161 -44.87 9.30 -8.78
C THR A 161 -45.43 7.86 -8.83
N SER A 162 -44.63 6.87 -9.22
CA SER A 162 -44.96 5.44 -9.15
C SER A 162 -45.31 4.92 -7.75
N ILE A 163 -44.85 5.58 -6.67
CA ILE A 163 -45.22 5.22 -5.29
C ILE A 163 -46.51 5.96 -4.89
N PRO A 164 -47.60 5.26 -4.51
CA PRO A 164 -48.88 5.89 -4.14
C PRO A 164 -48.76 6.92 -3.02
N GLY A 165 -49.55 7.99 -3.09
CA GLY A 165 -49.55 9.09 -2.11
C GLY A 165 -49.87 8.63 -0.68
N ASP A 166 -50.81 7.69 -0.54
CA ASP A 166 -51.21 7.14 0.77
C ASP A 166 -50.05 6.40 1.46
N VAL A 167 -49.20 5.72 0.68
CA VAL A 167 -48.01 5.03 1.20
C VAL A 167 -46.96 6.05 1.67
N ARG A 168 -46.81 7.17 0.95
CA ARG A 168 -45.89 8.26 1.33
C ARG A 168 -46.35 9.02 2.57
N ALA A 169 -47.65 9.03 2.86
CA ALA A 169 -48.20 9.70 4.02
C ALA A 169 -47.66 9.12 5.33
N PHE A 170 -47.29 7.83 5.34
CA PHE A 170 -46.70 7.16 6.50
C PHE A 170 -45.26 7.62 6.77
N PRO A 171 -44.99 8.34 7.87
CA PRO A 171 -43.66 8.85 8.18
C PRO A 171 -42.64 7.73 8.45
N TRP A 172 -43.07 6.67 9.13
CA TRP A 172 -42.26 5.49 9.38
C TRP A 172 -41.81 4.79 8.09
N PHE A 173 -42.64 4.78 7.03
CA PHE A 173 -42.31 4.18 5.75
C PHE A 173 -41.19 4.96 5.05
N ARG A 174 -41.32 6.29 4.99
CA ARG A 174 -40.29 7.17 4.41
C ARG A 174 -38.98 7.04 5.18
N THR A 175 -39.03 7.10 6.50
CA THR A 175 -37.83 6.96 7.35
C THR A 175 -37.20 5.58 7.20
N PHE A 176 -37.99 4.50 7.16
CA PHE A 176 -37.48 3.15 6.90
C PHE A 176 -36.74 3.08 5.55
N LEU A 177 -37.34 3.62 4.48
CA LEU A 177 -36.73 3.63 3.16
C LEU A 177 -35.46 4.49 3.09
N GLY A 178 -35.40 5.58 3.86
CA GLY A 178 -34.19 6.40 4.00
C GLY A 178 -33.09 5.72 4.84
N LEU A 179 -33.46 4.99 5.88
CA LEU A 179 -32.49 4.26 6.73
C LEU A 179 -31.98 2.98 6.07
N LEU A 180 -32.77 2.34 5.20
CA LEU A 180 -32.42 1.05 4.60
C LEU A 180 -31.06 1.06 3.86
N PRO A 181 -30.75 2.01 2.94
CA PRO A 181 -29.43 2.08 2.30
C PRO A 181 -28.28 2.22 3.31
N ILE A 182 -28.47 3.01 4.37
CA ILE A 182 -27.47 3.21 5.42
C ILE A 182 -27.20 1.88 6.15
N LEU A 183 -28.27 1.18 6.57
CA LEU A 183 -28.15 -0.10 7.27
C LEU A 183 -27.55 -1.20 6.38
N VAL A 184 -27.86 -1.21 5.08
CA VAL A 184 -27.22 -2.11 4.11
C VAL A 184 -25.71 -1.84 4.03
N VAL A 185 -25.29 -0.58 3.94
CA VAL A 185 -23.87 -0.23 3.91
C VAL A 185 -23.18 -0.62 5.22
N ILE A 186 -23.79 -0.37 6.38
CA ILE A 186 -23.25 -0.80 7.68
C ILE A 186 -23.13 -2.33 7.75
N ALA A 187 -24.12 -3.07 7.25
CA ALA A 187 -24.08 -4.53 7.19
C ALA A 187 -22.96 -5.04 6.27
N VAL A 188 -22.75 -4.40 5.12
CA VAL A 188 -21.63 -4.69 4.20
C VAL A 188 -20.29 -4.38 4.87
N MET A 189 -20.13 -3.23 5.52
CA MET A 189 -18.92 -2.87 6.28
C MET A 189 -18.61 -3.90 7.37
N ARG A 190 -19.64 -4.33 8.11
CA ARG A 190 -19.51 -5.41 9.10
C ARG A 190 -19.09 -6.72 8.43
N ARG A 191 -19.70 -7.10 7.31
CA ARG A 191 -19.34 -8.34 6.59
C ARG A 191 -17.89 -8.30 6.11
N VAL A 192 -17.46 -7.20 5.51
CA VAL A 192 -16.10 -7.00 4.98
C VAL A 192 -15.06 -7.02 6.09
N SER A 193 -15.31 -6.33 7.20
CA SER A 193 -14.37 -6.31 8.33
C SER A 193 -14.18 -7.69 8.96
N HIS A 194 -15.19 -8.57 8.92
CA HIS A 194 -15.09 -9.96 9.38
C HIS A 194 -14.40 -10.92 8.40
N VAL A 195 -14.03 -10.47 7.19
CA VAL A 195 -13.21 -11.30 6.30
C VAL A 195 -11.82 -11.36 6.89
N GLU A 196 -11.39 -12.56 7.24
CA GLU A 196 -10.06 -12.91 7.73
C GLU A 196 -9.56 -14.10 6.91
N TRP A 197 -8.25 -14.13 6.65
CA TRP A 197 -7.64 -15.26 5.99
C TRP A 197 -7.56 -16.44 6.96
N ARG A 198 -7.86 -17.64 6.49
CA ARG A 198 -7.69 -18.85 7.30
C ARG A 198 -6.19 -19.12 7.46
N ILE A 199 -5.73 -19.17 8.69
CA ILE A 199 -4.35 -19.46 9.10
C ILE A 199 -4.43 -20.72 9.97
N GLU A 200 -3.48 -21.65 9.85
CA GLU A 200 -3.53 -22.86 10.65
C GLU A 200 -3.32 -22.54 12.14
N ARG A 201 -3.99 -23.28 13.03
CA ARG A 201 -3.97 -22.96 14.48
C ARG A 201 -2.56 -23.02 15.08
N LYS A 202 -1.69 -23.88 14.54
CA LYS A 202 -0.28 -23.97 14.94
C LYS A 202 0.46 -22.65 14.65
N GLU A 203 0.29 -22.11 13.45
CA GLU A 203 0.91 -20.86 13.02
C GLU A 203 0.46 -19.66 13.87
N ILE A 204 -0.80 -19.68 14.35
CA ILE A 204 -1.31 -18.66 15.29
C ILE A 204 -0.60 -18.75 16.65
N ALA A 205 -0.41 -19.97 17.18
CA ALA A 205 0.25 -20.17 18.46
C ALA A 205 1.73 -19.75 18.41
N ASP A 206 2.43 -20.11 17.33
CA ASP A 206 3.83 -19.74 17.11
C ASP A 206 3.97 -18.21 16.97
N ALA A 207 3.04 -17.54 16.26
CA ALA A 207 3.01 -16.08 16.14
C ALA A 207 2.71 -15.36 17.48
N GLU A 208 1.79 -15.89 18.30
CA GLU A 208 1.47 -15.35 19.63
C GLU A 208 2.62 -15.52 20.63
N GLU A 209 3.48 -16.54 20.47
CA GLU A 209 4.66 -16.74 21.29
C GLU A 209 5.81 -15.81 20.89
N GLN A 210 5.96 -15.53 19.59
CA GLN A 210 6.91 -14.54 19.06
C GLN A 210 6.58 -13.10 19.45
N ASP A 211 5.30 -12.72 19.51
CA ASP A 211 4.86 -11.37 19.92
C ASP A 211 5.27 -11.01 21.37
N LYS A 212 5.67 -12.01 22.16
CA LYS A 212 6.21 -11.82 23.52
C LYS A 212 7.71 -11.46 23.53
N GLN A 213 8.42 -11.67 22.44
CA GLN A 213 9.85 -11.38 22.32
C GLN A 213 10.07 -9.94 21.82
N PRO A 214 11.13 -9.25 22.28
CA PRO A 214 11.45 -7.93 21.76
C PRO A 214 11.74 -8.01 20.25
N PRO A 215 11.39 -6.98 19.47
CA PRO A 215 11.57 -7.01 18.03
C PRO A 215 13.05 -7.20 17.68
N SER A 216 13.34 -8.21 16.87
CA SER A 216 14.69 -8.57 16.37
C SER A 216 15.34 -7.45 15.53
N GLY A 217 14.53 -6.49 15.07
CA GLY A 217 14.85 -5.44 14.10
C GLY A 217 15.25 -5.98 12.73
N LEU A 218 14.85 -7.21 12.40
CA LEU A 218 14.76 -7.72 11.04
C LEU A 218 13.49 -7.17 10.34
N PRO A 219 13.44 -7.18 9.00
CA PRO A 219 12.36 -6.53 8.26
C PRO A 219 11.02 -7.21 8.52
N GLY A 220 9.99 -6.41 8.80
CA GLY A 220 8.63 -6.92 9.00
C GLY A 220 8.39 -7.60 10.35
N ALA A 221 9.31 -7.48 11.32
CA ALA A 221 9.11 -7.95 12.70
C ALA A 221 7.82 -7.40 13.34
N HIS A 222 7.36 -6.21 12.91
CA HIS A 222 6.14 -5.56 13.38
C HIS A 222 4.87 -5.94 12.59
N VAL A 223 4.96 -6.80 11.57
CA VAL A 223 3.81 -7.22 10.76
C VAL A 223 3.19 -8.46 11.39
N ALA A 224 2.29 -8.24 12.35
CA ALA A 224 1.55 -9.27 13.06
C ALA A 224 0.04 -8.98 13.06
N THR A 225 -0.77 -9.96 13.48
CA THR A 225 -2.20 -9.77 13.71
C THR A 225 -2.42 -8.89 14.94
N ASP A 226 -3.12 -7.77 14.79
CA ASP A 226 -3.48 -6.93 15.92
C ASP A 226 -4.60 -7.58 16.77
N PRO A 227 -4.37 -7.86 18.06
CA PRO A 227 -5.38 -8.40 18.97
C PRO A 227 -6.55 -7.43 19.23
N ASP A 228 -6.38 -6.12 18.98
CA ASP A 228 -7.38 -5.08 19.21
C ASP A 228 -8.35 -4.94 18.01
N THR A 229 -8.05 -5.54 16.85
CA THR A 229 -8.88 -5.49 15.64
C THR A 229 -10.37 -5.82 15.89
N PRO A 230 -10.75 -6.84 16.69
CA PRO A 230 -12.17 -7.11 16.99
C PRO A 230 -12.86 -6.01 17.81
N ALA A 231 -12.12 -5.35 18.70
CA ALA A 231 -12.62 -4.22 19.47
C ALA A 231 -12.79 -3.00 18.56
N LEU A 232 -11.76 -2.66 17.79
CA LEU A 232 -11.77 -1.57 16.81
C LEU A 232 -12.95 -1.74 15.82
N ARG A 233 -13.16 -2.94 15.29
CA ARG A 233 -14.31 -3.27 14.42
C ARG A 233 -15.65 -2.95 15.10
N SER A 234 -15.81 -3.32 16.35
CA SER A 234 -17.06 -3.11 17.08
C SER A 234 -17.32 -1.62 17.31
N LEU A 235 -16.30 -0.84 17.68
CA LEU A 235 -16.41 0.60 17.92
C LEU A 235 -16.79 1.37 16.63
N HIS A 236 -16.27 0.97 15.48
CA HIS A 236 -16.66 1.56 14.19
C HIS A 236 -18.13 1.27 13.83
N ILE A 237 -18.60 0.04 14.03
CA ILE A 237 -20.01 -0.32 13.75
C ILE A 237 -20.96 0.35 14.75
N VAL A 238 -20.60 0.42 16.03
CA VAL A 238 -21.36 1.16 17.05
C VAL A 238 -21.45 2.64 16.67
N THR A 239 -20.34 3.26 16.27
CA THR A 239 -20.34 4.65 15.81
C THR A 239 -21.21 4.83 14.58
N ALA A 240 -21.15 3.93 13.60
CA ALA A 240 -21.97 4.03 12.40
C ALA A 240 -23.48 4.01 12.71
N LEU A 241 -23.92 3.08 13.57
CA LEU A 241 -25.32 2.96 14.01
C LEU A 241 -25.74 4.16 14.89
N ALA A 242 -24.88 4.60 15.80
CA ALA A 242 -25.15 5.74 16.68
C ALA A 242 -25.24 7.06 15.89
N VAL A 243 -24.37 7.28 14.89
CA VAL A 243 -24.44 8.44 13.99
C VAL A 243 -25.72 8.41 13.14
N THR A 244 -26.13 7.24 12.65
CA THR A 244 -27.41 7.10 11.94
C THR A 244 -28.58 7.53 12.82
N SER A 245 -28.61 7.08 14.07
CA SER A 245 -29.65 7.45 15.04
C SER A 245 -29.59 8.94 15.38
N LEU A 246 -28.39 9.49 15.61
CA LEU A 246 -28.17 10.89 15.92
C LEU A 246 -28.69 11.81 14.80
N ILE A 247 -28.38 11.50 13.54
CA ILE A 247 -28.85 12.27 12.37
C ILE A 247 -30.38 12.25 12.29
N ALA A 248 -30.98 11.07 12.42
CA ALA A 248 -32.44 10.92 12.38
C ALA A 248 -33.15 11.65 13.54
N LEU A 249 -32.48 11.83 14.68
CA LEU A 249 -32.98 12.54 15.86
C LEU A 249 -32.67 14.05 15.87
N GLY A 250 -32.12 14.61 14.79
CA GLY A 250 -31.88 16.05 14.62
C GLY A 250 -30.42 16.47 14.44
N GLY A 251 -29.46 15.58 14.73
CA GLY A 251 -28.02 15.81 14.58
C GLY A 251 -27.29 16.16 15.88
N PRO A 252 -25.99 16.49 15.80
CA PRO A 252 -25.12 16.66 16.97
C PRO A 252 -25.34 17.97 17.74
N LEU A 253 -25.89 19.01 17.11
CA LEU A 253 -26.03 20.34 17.73
C LEU A 253 -27.45 20.63 18.22
N GLN A 254 -28.46 20.01 17.60
CA GLN A 254 -29.85 20.26 17.93
C GLN A 254 -30.66 18.97 17.75
N GLN A 255 -31.43 18.60 18.75
CA GLN A 255 -32.35 17.46 18.68
C GLN A 255 -33.73 17.89 18.17
N LEU A 256 -34.52 16.92 17.69
CA LEU A 256 -35.94 17.11 17.40
C LEU A 256 -36.72 17.41 18.70
N THR A 257 -37.71 18.30 18.59
CA THR A 257 -38.60 18.68 19.70
C THR A 257 -39.96 17.99 19.56
N ALA A 258 -40.44 17.40 20.66
CA ALA A 258 -41.78 16.82 20.75
C ALA A 258 -42.35 17.05 22.16
N ALA A 259 -43.67 17.08 22.29
CA ALA A 259 -44.35 17.26 23.57
C ALA A 259 -44.49 15.93 24.34
N GLY A 260 -44.63 16.03 25.66
CA GLY A 260 -44.95 14.88 26.53
C GLY A 260 -43.87 13.78 26.56
N GLY A 261 -44.31 12.53 26.74
CA GLY A 261 -43.42 11.37 26.89
C GLY A 261 -42.52 11.08 25.68
N MET A 262 -42.96 11.45 24.47
CA MET A 262 -42.16 11.27 23.27
C MET A 262 -40.95 12.21 23.21
N GLY A 263 -41.08 13.45 23.69
CA GLY A 263 -39.95 14.37 23.81
C GLY A 263 -38.86 13.83 24.75
N VAL A 264 -39.28 13.19 25.86
CA VAL A 264 -38.36 12.51 26.78
C VAL A 264 -37.67 11.33 26.09
N ALA A 265 -38.41 10.50 25.36
CA ALA A 265 -37.85 9.36 24.65
C ALA A 265 -36.83 9.77 23.57
N ILE A 266 -37.12 10.83 22.80
CA ILE A 266 -36.19 11.41 21.82
C ILE A 266 -34.92 11.91 22.52
N THR A 267 -35.05 12.64 23.63
CA THR A 267 -33.91 13.17 24.39
C THR A 267 -33.03 12.06 24.95
N VAL A 268 -33.63 10.98 25.47
CA VAL A 268 -32.90 9.81 25.94
C VAL A 268 -32.17 9.13 24.79
N ALA A 269 -32.84 8.85 23.67
CA ALA A 269 -32.23 8.21 22.50
C ALA A 269 -31.09 9.05 21.89
N TRP A 270 -31.27 10.38 21.83
CA TRP A 270 -30.26 11.32 21.36
C TRP A 270 -29.03 11.34 22.29
N THR A 271 -29.26 11.40 23.59
CA THR A 271 -28.19 11.34 24.61
C THR A 271 -27.44 10.01 24.55
N VAL A 272 -28.15 8.89 24.44
CA VAL A 272 -27.54 7.56 24.28
C VAL A 272 -26.70 7.50 22.99
N SER A 273 -27.16 8.12 21.89
CA SER A 273 -26.39 8.21 20.64
C SER A 273 -25.05 8.92 20.87
N LEU A 274 -25.05 10.08 21.54
CA LEU A 274 -23.83 10.82 21.87
C LEU A 274 -22.91 10.05 22.82
N VAL A 275 -23.46 9.38 23.84
CA VAL A 275 -22.68 8.55 24.77
C VAL A 275 -22.00 7.40 24.03
N LEU A 276 -22.71 6.70 23.13
CA LEU A 276 -22.14 5.61 22.34
C LEU A 276 -21.00 6.09 21.42
N ILE A 277 -21.16 7.27 20.81
CA ILE A 277 -20.10 7.91 20.01
C ILE A 277 -18.91 8.28 20.90
N GLY A 278 -19.15 8.90 22.06
CA GLY A 278 -18.11 9.28 23.02
C GLY A 278 -17.33 8.07 23.55
N VAL A 279 -18.03 6.98 23.91
CA VAL A 279 -17.42 5.70 24.30
C VAL A 279 -16.61 5.11 23.16
N SER A 280 -17.08 5.23 21.92
CA SER A 280 -16.34 4.74 20.75
C SER A 280 -15.06 5.54 20.50
N VAL A 281 -15.13 6.87 20.59
CA VAL A 281 -13.96 7.78 20.50
C VAL A 281 -12.96 7.48 21.60
N LEU A 282 -13.41 7.37 22.85
CA LEU A 282 -12.55 7.04 23.99
C LEU A 282 -11.94 5.65 23.82
N GLY A 283 -12.72 4.67 23.35
CA GLY A 283 -12.25 3.33 23.03
C GLY A 283 -11.10 3.37 22.03
N VAL A 284 -11.27 4.00 20.87
CA VAL A 284 -10.21 4.05 19.84
C VAL A 284 -8.98 4.85 20.25
N LEU A 285 -9.14 5.87 21.10
CA LEU A 285 -8.04 6.64 21.68
C LEU A 285 -7.19 5.82 22.66
N LEU A 286 -7.81 4.88 23.37
CA LEU A 286 -7.16 4.12 24.44
C LEU A 286 -6.73 2.70 24.04
N LEU A 287 -7.12 2.22 22.84
CA LEU A 287 -6.62 0.94 22.31
C LEU A 287 -5.09 0.98 22.22
N ASP A 288 -4.45 -0.15 22.52
CA ASP A 288 -2.99 -0.22 22.59
C ASP A 288 -2.39 -0.39 21.19
N ASP A 289 -1.08 -0.33 21.07
CA ASP A 289 -0.36 -0.65 19.84
C ASP A 289 0.36 -2.00 19.99
N PRO A 290 0.02 -3.04 19.20
CA PRO A 290 0.74 -4.31 19.23
C PRO A 290 2.14 -4.23 18.59
N THR A 291 2.48 -3.19 17.84
CA THR A 291 3.78 -3.09 17.12
C THR A 291 5.00 -2.86 18.04
N GLY A 292 4.91 -3.16 19.33
CA GLY A 292 6.07 -3.24 20.23
C GLY A 292 6.46 -1.92 20.90
N GLY A 293 5.60 -0.90 20.85
CA GLY A 293 5.74 0.28 21.70
C GLY A 293 5.36 -0.01 23.15
N ALA A 294 6.13 -0.85 23.85
CA ALA A 294 6.00 -1.24 25.27
C ALA A 294 4.57 -1.53 25.78
N PRO A 295 4.22 -2.76 26.20
CA PRO A 295 2.86 -3.10 26.61
C PRO A 295 2.37 -2.24 27.78
N HIS A 296 1.53 -1.24 27.48
CA HIS A 296 0.97 -0.38 28.50
C HIS A 296 0.01 -1.21 29.37
N ARG A 297 0.12 -1.08 30.70
CA ARG A 297 -0.80 -1.75 31.64
C ARG A 297 -2.28 -1.41 31.37
N GLY A 298 -2.56 -0.21 30.86
CA GLY A 298 -3.91 0.26 30.53
C GLY A 298 -4.56 -0.44 29.33
N GLY A 299 -3.80 -0.73 28.28
CA GLY A 299 -4.30 -1.40 27.07
C GLY A 299 -4.83 -2.81 27.33
N ARG A 300 -4.16 -3.54 28.22
CA ARG A 300 -4.63 -4.86 28.69
C ARG A 300 -5.97 -4.79 29.43
N TRP A 301 -6.16 -3.80 30.29
CA TRP A 301 -7.43 -3.61 31.00
C TRP A 301 -8.55 -3.24 30.04
N LEU A 302 -8.28 -2.36 29.07
CA LEU A 302 -9.26 -1.99 28.05
C LEU A 302 -9.62 -3.16 27.14
N ARG A 303 -8.65 -3.99 26.74
CA ARG A 303 -8.91 -5.25 26.02
C ARG A 303 -9.85 -6.18 26.80
N ALA A 304 -9.66 -6.29 28.11
CA ALA A 304 -10.54 -7.06 28.98
C ALA A 304 -11.94 -6.42 29.09
N ALA A 305 -12.00 -5.10 29.23
CA ALA A 305 -13.25 -4.34 29.29
C ALA A 305 -14.04 -4.42 27.96
N LEU A 306 -13.36 -4.46 26.82
CA LEU A 306 -13.93 -4.68 25.50
C LEU A 306 -13.88 -6.15 25.08
N SER A 307 -14.06 -7.09 26.01
CA SER A 307 -14.12 -8.53 25.69
C SER A 307 -15.35 -8.91 24.84
N ARG A 308 -15.48 -10.20 24.49
CA ARG A 308 -16.53 -10.68 23.56
C ARG A 308 -17.95 -10.32 24.01
N LYS A 309 -18.26 -10.39 25.31
CA LYS A 309 -19.61 -10.11 25.85
C LYS A 309 -19.95 -8.61 25.81
N PRO A 310 -19.14 -7.69 26.38
CA PRO A 310 -19.36 -6.24 26.28
C PRO A 310 -19.53 -5.75 24.84
N ARG A 311 -18.71 -6.24 23.90
CA ARG A 311 -18.84 -5.86 22.48
C ARG A 311 -20.20 -6.28 21.87
N ARG A 312 -20.69 -7.48 22.20
CA ARG A 312 -22.01 -7.93 21.75
C ARG A 312 -23.14 -7.10 22.38
N LEU A 313 -23.00 -6.74 23.66
CA LEU A 313 -23.96 -5.87 24.33
C LEU A 313 -24.00 -4.48 23.69
N LEU A 314 -22.83 -3.84 23.48
CA LEU A 314 -22.74 -2.54 22.80
C LEU A 314 -23.42 -2.58 21.43
N LEU A 315 -23.10 -3.58 20.61
CA LEU A 315 -23.74 -3.75 19.31
C LEU A 315 -25.26 -3.98 19.41
N GLY A 316 -25.70 -4.80 20.37
CA GLY A 316 -27.11 -5.04 20.63
C GLY A 316 -27.85 -3.75 21.02
N PHE A 317 -27.28 -2.96 21.92
CA PHE A 317 -27.82 -1.66 22.32
C PHE A 317 -27.87 -0.67 21.15
N SER A 318 -26.84 -0.62 20.30
CA SER A 318 -26.85 0.26 19.12
C SER A 318 -27.90 -0.15 18.08
N VAL A 319 -28.14 -1.45 17.89
CA VAL A 319 -29.22 -1.93 17.00
C VAL A 319 -30.58 -1.60 17.60
N LEU A 320 -30.77 -1.84 18.89
CA LEU A 320 -31.99 -1.48 19.60
C LEU A 320 -32.27 0.02 19.50
N LEU A 321 -31.24 0.85 19.67
CA LEU A 321 -31.33 2.30 19.51
C LEU A 321 -31.86 2.69 18.13
N VAL A 322 -31.32 2.12 17.04
CA VAL A 322 -31.81 2.39 15.68
C VAL A 322 -33.27 1.99 15.51
N LEU A 323 -33.68 0.84 16.05
CA LEU A 323 -35.08 0.39 16.01
C LEU A 323 -36.00 1.31 16.80
N THR A 324 -35.57 1.75 17.99
CA THR A 324 -36.29 2.73 18.79
C THR A 324 -36.38 4.06 18.05
N THR A 325 -35.30 4.52 17.43
CA THR A 325 -35.30 5.74 16.60
C THR A 325 -36.30 5.63 15.46
N LEU A 326 -36.42 4.48 14.78
CA LEU A 326 -37.44 4.29 13.75
C LEU A 326 -38.87 4.39 14.33
N GLY A 327 -39.11 3.85 15.51
CA GLY A 327 -40.40 3.92 16.20
C GLY A 327 -40.77 5.31 16.72
N LEU A 328 -39.78 6.17 17.00
CA LEU A 328 -40.00 7.55 17.48
C LEU A 328 -40.30 8.55 16.34
N GLN A 329 -40.34 8.11 15.08
CA GLN A 329 -40.46 8.98 13.92
C GLN A 329 -41.94 9.17 13.55
N GLU A 330 -42.63 10.02 14.32
CA GLU A 330 -44.02 10.40 14.03
C GLU A 330 -44.14 11.44 12.92
N GLN A 331 -43.10 12.25 12.70
CA GLN A 331 -43.04 13.23 11.61
C GLN A 331 -41.62 13.33 11.07
N LEU A 332 -41.46 13.17 9.76
CA LEU A 332 -40.19 13.45 9.09
C LEU A 332 -40.22 14.92 8.62
N PRO A 333 -39.30 15.77 9.11
CA PRO A 333 -39.26 17.17 8.72
C PRO A 333 -38.98 17.33 7.21
N LEU A 334 -39.27 18.51 6.68
CA LEU A 334 -39.09 18.85 5.26
C LEU A 334 -37.66 18.63 4.76
N ARG A 335 -36.71 18.90 5.64
CA ARG A 335 -35.30 18.55 5.51
C ARG A 335 -34.84 17.96 6.82
N VAL A 336 -33.84 17.09 6.77
CA VAL A 336 -33.23 16.51 7.96
C VAL A 336 -32.08 17.43 8.40
N PRO A 337 -32.31 18.34 9.37
CA PRO A 337 -31.29 19.34 9.75
C PRO A 337 -29.99 18.65 10.21
N GLY A 338 -30.12 17.47 10.82
CA GLY A 338 -28.98 16.70 11.31
C GLY A 338 -28.03 16.21 10.22
N ALA A 339 -28.47 16.03 8.97
CA ALA A 339 -27.63 15.44 7.94
C ALA A 339 -26.50 16.40 7.51
N ASP A 340 -26.83 17.64 7.13
CA ASP A 340 -25.86 18.66 6.75
C ASP A 340 -24.94 19.04 7.92
N VAL A 341 -25.52 19.33 9.09
CA VAL A 341 -24.77 19.70 10.30
C VAL A 341 -23.79 18.60 10.69
N THR A 342 -24.18 17.32 10.60
CA THR A 342 -23.26 16.22 10.93
C THR A 342 -22.09 16.16 9.95
N VAL A 343 -22.31 16.32 8.65
CA VAL A 343 -21.21 16.38 7.66
C VAL A 343 -20.24 17.50 8.00
N GLN A 344 -20.74 18.69 8.35
CA GLN A 344 -19.91 19.85 8.71
C GLN A 344 -19.11 19.62 10.00
N VAL A 345 -19.76 19.13 11.06
CA VAL A 345 -19.10 18.83 12.34
C VAL A 345 -18.02 17.77 12.16
N VAL A 346 -18.33 16.68 11.44
CA VAL A 346 -17.34 15.62 11.17
C VAL A 346 -16.17 16.16 10.34
N ALA A 347 -16.43 16.96 9.30
CA ALA A 347 -15.37 17.58 8.50
C ALA A 347 -14.48 18.52 9.34
N LEU A 348 -15.07 19.31 10.23
CA LEU A 348 -14.34 20.19 11.16
C LEU A 348 -13.47 19.37 12.13
N LEU A 349 -14.03 18.31 12.72
CA LEU A 349 -13.28 17.42 13.60
C LEU A 349 -12.13 16.72 12.86
N MET A 350 -12.34 16.29 11.62
CA MET A 350 -11.29 15.71 10.79
C MET A 350 -10.18 16.73 10.50
N ALA A 351 -10.54 17.97 10.17
CA ALA A 351 -9.56 19.05 9.97
C ALA A 351 -8.77 19.33 11.25
N PHE A 352 -9.44 19.40 12.40
CA PHE A 352 -8.81 19.57 13.71
C PHE A 352 -7.83 18.42 14.03
N VAL A 353 -8.27 17.17 13.85
CA VAL A 353 -7.42 15.99 14.05
C VAL A 353 -6.23 16.01 13.10
N LEU A 354 -6.40 16.42 11.84
CA LEU A 354 -5.32 16.52 10.86
C LEU A 354 -4.29 17.59 11.24
N VAL A 355 -4.74 18.75 11.74
CA VAL A 355 -3.85 19.80 12.26
C VAL A 355 -3.08 19.30 13.47
N LEU A 356 -3.76 18.71 14.45
CA LEU A 356 -3.12 18.16 15.65
C LEU A 356 -2.13 17.04 15.30
N PHE A 357 -2.50 16.17 14.36
CA PHE A 357 -1.62 15.13 13.83
C PHE A 357 -0.37 15.73 13.20
N GLY A 358 -0.52 16.77 12.38
CA GLY A 358 0.61 17.52 11.81
C GLY A 358 1.52 18.11 12.90
N LEU A 359 0.95 18.78 13.90
CA LEU A 359 1.68 19.39 15.01
C LEU A 359 2.48 18.36 15.82
N MET A 360 1.94 17.16 16.03
CA MET A 360 2.63 16.06 16.73
C MET A 360 3.65 15.33 15.83
N LEU A 361 3.40 15.27 14.53
CA LEU A 361 4.28 14.60 13.57
C LEU A 361 5.59 15.36 13.39
N VAL A 362 5.56 16.69 13.50
CA VAL A 362 6.75 17.56 13.41
C VAL A 362 7.85 17.12 14.38
N PRO A 363 7.64 17.17 15.72
CA PRO A 363 8.67 16.77 16.66
C PRO A 363 8.99 15.28 16.55
N ALA A 364 8.01 14.41 16.26
CA ALA A 364 8.25 12.98 16.10
C ALA A 364 9.26 12.68 14.98
N ALA A 365 9.07 13.30 13.81
CA ALA A 365 10.00 13.16 12.68
C ALA A 365 11.38 13.78 12.97
N LEU A 366 11.42 14.90 13.69
CA LEU A 366 12.69 15.54 14.11
C LEU A 366 13.48 14.68 15.10
N LEU A 367 12.82 14.05 16.07
CA LEU A 367 13.44 13.13 17.03
C LEU A 367 13.95 11.87 16.32
N ALA A 368 13.14 11.31 15.43
CA ALA A 368 13.47 10.13 14.66
C ALA A 368 14.59 10.37 13.63
N ARG A 369 14.83 11.63 13.22
CA ARG A 369 15.90 12.02 12.27
C ARG A 369 17.28 11.48 12.62
N LYS A 370 17.57 11.24 13.90
CA LYS A 370 18.84 10.64 14.35
C LYS A 370 19.10 9.27 13.72
N THR A 371 18.04 8.51 13.41
CA THR A 371 18.13 7.15 12.85
C THR A 371 18.51 7.10 11.37
N TRP A 372 18.29 8.18 10.60
CA TRP A 372 18.59 8.22 9.15
C TRP A 372 19.44 9.41 8.69
N ARG A 373 19.86 10.31 9.58
CA ARG A 373 20.65 11.51 9.20
C ARG A 373 22.00 11.16 8.54
N SER A 374 22.61 10.05 8.94
CA SER A 374 23.86 9.51 8.38
C SER A 374 23.67 8.93 6.98
N LEU A 375 22.46 8.47 6.65
CA LEU A 375 22.20 7.82 5.37
C LEU A 375 22.31 8.81 4.19
N PRO A 376 22.74 8.33 3.02
CA PRO A 376 22.59 9.04 1.75
C PRO A 376 21.15 9.52 1.50
N ARG A 377 20.98 10.65 0.80
CA ARG A 377 19.65 11.24 0.52
C ARG A 377 18.68 10.28 -0.16
N GLU A 378 19.17 9.40 -1.02
CA GLU A 378 18.39 8.39 -1.74
C GLU A 378 17.83 7.27 -0.86
N LEU A 379 18.37 7.08 0.35
CA LEU A 379 17.92 6.06 1.31
C LEU A 379 17.09 6.66 2.47
N ARG A 380 17.03 7.99 2.57
CA ARG A 380 16.28 8.66 3.64
C ARG A 380 14.77 8.57 3.41
N PRO A 381 13.96 8.56 4.50
CA PRO A 381 12.51 8.63 4.42
C PRO A 381 11.99 9.74 3.53
N TRP A 382 10.91 9.47 2.80
CA TRP A 382 10.25 10.47 1.96
C TRP A 382 9.72 11.61 2.82
N ALA A 383 9.85 12.84 2.29
CA ALA A 383 9.54 14.07 3.02
C ALA A 383 10.21 14.15 4.42
N GLY A 384 11.30 13.41 4.68
CA GLY A 384 11.95 13.38 5.99
C GLY A 384 11.14 12.73 7.12
N GLY A 385 10.24 11.80 6.79
CA GLY A 385 9.40 11.09 7.77
C GLY A 385 7.98 11.66 7.94
N TRP A 386 7.60 12.62 7.10
CA TRP A 386 6.34 13.36 7.20
C TRP A 386 5.23 12.83 6.30
N PHE A 387 5.53 11.81 5.50
CA PHE A 387 4.67 11.41 4.40
C PHE A 387 3.31 10.85 4.84
N ALA A 388 3.16 10.46 6.12
CA ALA A 388 1.88 10.05 6.69
C ALA A 388 0.81 11.17 6.64
N ALA A 389 1.17 12.44 6.87
CA ALA A 389 0.23 13.56 6.90
C ALA A 389 -0.45 13.85 5.54
N PRO A 390 0.28 14.02 4.41
CA PRO A 390 -0.35 14.22 3.12
C PRO A 390 -1.19 13.01 2.68
N VAL A 391 -0.78 11.79 3.04
CA VAL A 391 -1.54 10.56 2.75
C VAL A 391 -2.86 10.55 3.54
N LEU A 392 -2.83 10.91 4.82
CA LEU A 392 -4.04 11.05 5.66
C LEU A 392 -4.97 12.16 5.15
N ALA A 393 -4.42 13.30 4.74
CA ALA A 393 -5.18 14.40 4.15
C ALA A 393 -5.91 13.97 2.87
N ILE A 394 -5.22 13.24 1.99
CA ILE A 394 -5.83 12.67 0.77
C ILE A 394 -6.99 11.73 1.13
N ALA A 395 -6.83 10.87 2.15
CA ALA A 395 -7.91 10.00 2.60
C ALA A 395 -9.17 10.80 3.02
N GLY A 396 -8.98 11.86 3.82
CA GLY A 396 -10.08 12.73 4.26
C GLY A 396 -10.77 13.45 3.11
N LEU A 397 -10.00 14.02 2.19
CA LEU A 397 -10.53 14.80 1.08
C LEU A 397 -11.22 13.93 0.03
N LEU A 398 -10.70 12.72 -0.24
CA LEU A 398 -11.40 11.72 -1.06
C LEU A 398 -12.72 11.30 -0.40
N GLY A 399 -12.74 11.10 0.92
CA GLY A 399 -13.96 10.85 1.68
C GLY A 399 -14.97 12.00 1.53
N GLY A 400 -14.56 13.25 1.69
CA GLY A 400 -15.39 14.44 1.49
C GLY A 400 -15.94 14.58 0.06
N GLY A 401 -15.08 14.34 -0.94
CA GLY A 401 -15.44 14.39 -2.36
C GLY A 401 -16.45 13.31 -2.78
N PHE A 402 -16.40 12.13 -2.16
CA PHE A 402 -17.33 11.04 -2.45
C PHE A 402 -18.79 11.45 -2.22
N GLY A 403 -19.11 12.12 -1.11
CA GLY A 403 -20.47 12.58 -0.80
C GLY A 403 -21.04 13.52 -1.86
N ALA A 404 -20.28 14.55 -2.23
CA ALA A 404 -20.69 15.47 -3.31
C ALA A 404 -20.80 14.76 -4.66
N GLY A 405 -19.85 13.86 -4.95
CA GLY A 405 -19.80 13.09 -6.19
C GLY A 405 -20.98 12.12 -6.37
N VAL A 406 -21.57 11.61 -5.30
CA VAL A 406 -22.78 10.77 -5.34
C VAL A 406 -24.06 11.61 -5.30
N ALA A 407 -24.13 12.61 -4.42
CA ALA A 407 -25.36 13.35 -4.18
C ALA A 407 -25.78 14.22 -5.38
N LEU A 408 -24.84 14.79 -6.12
CA LEU A 408 -25.14 15.66 -7.27
C LEU A 408 -25.77 14.90 -8.45
N PRO A 409 -25.22 13.76 -8.91
CA PRO A 409 -25.89 12.92 -9.90
C PRO A 409 -27.25 12.41 -9.44
N VAL A 410 -27.39 12.02 -8.16
CA VAL A 410 -28.67 11.54 -7.62
C VAL A 410 -29.71 12.66 -7.62
N ARG A 411 -29.35 13.88 -7.18
CA ARG A 411 -30.22 15.05 -7.32
C ARG A 411 -30.65 15.23 -8.77
N LYS A 412 -29.71 15.21 -9.72
CA LYS A 412 -30.03 15.39 -11.15
C LYS A 412 -31.00 14.32 -11.67
N ALA A 413 -30.92 13.10 -11.16
CA ALA A 413 -31.81 12.01 -11.54
C ALA A 413 -33.20 12.10 -10.89
N LEU A 414 -33.31 12.67 -9.68
CA LEU A 414 -34.57 12.79 -8.94
C LEU A 414 -35.33 14.10 -9.22
N GLY A 415 -34.62 15.19 -9.53
CA GLY A 415 -35.17 16.52 -9.82
C GLY A 415 -34.23 17.64 -9.38
N ASP A 416 -34.08 18.69 -10.21
CA ASP A 416 -33.16 19.81 -9.93
C ASP A 416 -33.63 20.70 -8.76
N ASP A 417 -34.92 20.65 -8.41
CA ASP A 417 -35.53 21.45 -7.35
C ASP A 417 -35.22 20.93 -5.93
N LEU A 418 -34.47 19.82 -5.81
CA LEU A 418 -34.11 19.25 -4.52
C LEU A 418 -32.85 19.94 -3.95
N ASP A 419 -32.86 20.12 -2.64
CA ASP A 419 -31.85 20.85 -1.92
C ASP A 419 -30.71 19.94 -1.45
N LEU A 420 -29.48 20.43 -1.60
CA LEU A 420 -28.27 19.78 -1.11
C LEU A 420 -27.56 20.66 -0.09
N PRO A 421 -26.72 20.07 0.78
CA PRO A 421 -25.81 20.82 1.64
C PRO A 421 -25.07 21.93 0.90
N LEU A 422 -25.09 23.15 1.46
CA LEU A 422 -24.37 24.29 0.91
C LEU A 422 -22.87 24.01 0.77
N GLY A 423 -22.30 23.17 1.64
CA GLY A 423 -20.90 22.75 1.56
C GLY A 423 -20.52 22.04 0.26
N TYR A 424 -21.47 21.41 -0.45
CA TYR A 424 -21.16 20.65 -1.67
C TYR A 424 -20.73 21.53 -2.84
N SER A 425 -21.22 22.77 -2.93
CA SER A 425 -20.78 23.72 -3.97
C SER A 425 -19.29 24.04 -3.82
N TYR A 426 -18.84 24.35 -2.59
CA TYR A 426 -17.42 24.58 -2.29
C TYR A 426 -16.55 23.34 -2.52
N ILE A 427 -17.06 22.13 -2.22
CA ILE A 427 -16.36 20.88 -2.52
C ILE A 427 -16.20 20.69 -4.04
N THR A 428 -17.24 20.94 -4.84
CA THR A 428 -17.10 20.84 -6.30
C THR A 428 -16.13 21.86 -6.87
N LEU A 429 -16.13 23.09 -6.35
CA LEU A 429 -15.15 24.09 -6.73
C LEU A 429 -13.73 23.65 -6.40
N LEU A 430 -13.51 23.12 -5.18
CA LEU A 430 -12.22 22.56 -4.75
C LEU A 430 -11.71 21.50 -5.74
N TRP A 431 -12.53 20.50 -6.05
CA TRP A 431 -12.15 19.42 -6.97
C TRP A 431 -11.95 19.92 -8.40
N GLY A 432 -12.70 20.93 -8.82
CA GLY A 432 -12.54 21.58 -10.11
C GLY A 432 -11.21 22.32 -10.26
N VAL A 433 -10.89 23.18 -9.29
CA VAL A 433 -9.62 23.92 -9.25
C VAL A 433 -8.46 22.94 -9.11
N ALA A 434 -8.55 21.94 -8.22
CA ALA A 434 -7.51 20.94 -8.05
C ALA A 434 -7.29 20.12 -9.34
N GLY A 435 -8.36 19.72 -10.02
CA GLY A 435 -8.28 19.03 -11.31
C GLY A 435 -7.63 19.89 -12.39
N ALA A 436 -7.99 21.18 -12.47
CA ALA A 436 -7.42 22.11 -13.45
C ALA A 436 -5.93 22.34 -13.19
N LEU A 437 -5.54 22.56 -11.92
CA LEU A 437 -4.15 22.69 -11.51
C LEU A 437 -3.36 21.40 -11.76
N ALA A 438 -3.95 20.23 -11.54
CA ALA A 438 -3.32 18.95 -11.82
C ALA A 438 -3.07 18.76 -13.33
N LEU A 439 -4.03 19.15 -14.18
CA LEU A 439 -3.89 19.11 -15.63
C LEU A 439 -2.77 20.07 -16.10
N LEU A 440 -2.79 21.32 -15.63
CA LEU A 440 -1.76 22.32 -15.94
C LEU A 440 -0.37 21.88 -15.45
N SER A 441 -0.28 21.36 -14.23
CA SER A 441 0.98 20.85 -13.66
C SER A 441 1.51 19.68 -14.47
N THR A 442 0.63 18.76 -14.90
CA THR A 442 1.02 17.62 -15.75
C THR A 442 1.55 18.10 -17.09
N LEU A 443 0.88 19.06 -17.74
CA LEU A 443 1.32 19.65 -18.99
C LEU A 443 2.65 20.41 -18.83
N ALA A 444 2.82 21.17 -17.75
CA ALA A 444 4.06 21.89 -17.45
C ALA A 444 5.22 20.92 -17.18
N VAL A 445 4.99 19.87 -16.37
CA VAL A 445 5.99 18.82 -16.10
C VAL A 445 6.34 18.07 -17.38
N ALA A 446 5.35 17.69 -18.21
CA ALA A 446 5.57 17.02 -19.49
C ALA A 446 6.37 17.91 -20.47
N SER A 447 6.06 19.21 -20.51
CA SER A 447 6.77 20.19 -21.36
C SER A 447 8.19 20.42 -20.88
N PHE A 448 8.39 20.61 -19.56
CA PHE A 448 9.70 20.78 -18.95
C PHE A 448 10.56 19.54 -19.12
N THR A 449 10.02 18.36 -18.83
CA THR A 449 10.71 17.08 -19.03
C THR A 449 11.06 16.85 -20.51
N GLY A 450 10.13 17.16 -21.41
CA GLY A 450 10.37 17.16 -22.86
C GLY A 450 11.52 18.08 -23.26
N ALA A 451 11.55 19.31 -22.73
CA ALA A 451 12.59 20.30 -23.01
C ALA A 451 13.96 19.90 -22.43
N VAL A 452 14.01 19.42 -21.18
CA VAL A 452 15.24 18.91 -20.54
C VAL A 452 15.78 17.74 -21.34
N ARG A 453 14.91 16.80 -21.73
CA ARG A 453 15.24 15.66 -22.59
C ARG A 453 15.80 16.12 -23.92
N TRP A 454 15.12 17.03 -24.61
CA TRP A 454 15.55 17.56 -25.90
C TRP A 454 16.91 18.27 -25.82
N ARG A 455 17.12 19.13 -24.82
CA ARG A 455 18.42 19.78 -24.56
C ARG A 455 19.51 18.76 -24.23
N ALA A 456 19.19 17.73 -23.46
CA ALA A 456 20.10 16.64 -23.13
C ALA A 456 20.54 15.86 -24.37
N PHE A 457 19.61 15.51 -25.25
CA PHE A 457 19.90 14.86 -26.53
C PHE A 457 20.76 15.75 -27.43
N ARG A 458 20.43 17.04 -27.57
CA ARG A 458 21.24 18.00 -28.35
C ARG A 458 22.67 18.12 -27.85
N LYS A 459 22.89 18.06 -26.53
CA LYS A 459 24.23 18.17 -25.91
C LYS A 459 24.99 16.85 -25.83
N GLY A 460 24.49 15.76 -26.43
CA GLY A 460 25.17 14.45 -26.44
C GLY A 460 25.43 13.85 -25.04
N LYS A 461 24.72 14.30 -24.00
CA LYS A 461 24.94 13.79 -22.64
C LYS A 461 24.51 12.33 -22.54
N VAL A 462 25.42 11.44 -22.14
CA VAL A 462 25.12 10.03 -21.85
C VAL A 462 24.54 9.94 -20.43
N TRP A 463 23.20 9.89 -20.32
CA TRP A 463 22.47 9.93 -19.05
C TRP A 463 22.45 8.60 -18.27
N ALA A 464 22.88 7.50 -18.92
CA ALA A 464 22.99 6.17 -18.32
C ALA A 464 24.32 5.56 -18.75
N ARG A 465 25.41 5.95 -18.08
CA ARG A 465 26.75 5.38 -18.37
C ARG A 465 26.75 3.87 -18.08
N GLU A 466 25.94 3.43 -17.14
CA GLU A 466 25.67 2.02 -16.85
C GLU A 466 25.09 1.30 -18.07
N ALA A 467 24.17 1.94 -18.81
CA ALA A 467 23.62 1.38 -20.04
C ALA A 467 24.69 1.23 -21.13
N SER A 468 25.66 2.15 -21.21
CA SER A 468 26.78 2.00 -22.17
C SER A 468 27.66 0.79 -21.86
N LEU A 469 27.83 0.44 -20.58
CA LEU A 469 28.51 -0.80 -20.20
C LEU A 469 27.68 -2.03 -20.58
N LEU A 470 26.40 -2.06 -20.23
CA LEU A 470 25.50 -3.20 -20.47
C LEU A 470 25.27 -3.51 -21.97
N HIS A 471 25.29 -2.47 -22.82
CA HIS A 471 25.06 -2.54 -24.27
C HIS A 471 26.30 -2.18 -25.09
N SER A 472 27.50 -2.46 -24.56
CA SER A 472 28.77 -2.29 -25.28
C SER A 472 28.70 -2.97 -26.67
N GLY A 473 28.95 -2.21 -27.75
CA GLY A 473 28.86 -2.70 -29.13
C GLY A 473 27.46 -2.77 -29.74
N ARG A 474 26.38 -2.46 -29.00
CA ARG A 474 24.98 -2.54 -29.47
C ARG A 474 24.28 -1.19 -29.47
N MET A 475 24.58 -0.34 -30.45
CA MET A 475 24.10 1.06 -30.50
C MET A 475 22.58 1.23 -30.65
N ARG A 476 21.87 0.27 -31.26
CA ARG A 476 20.41 0.29 -31.34
C ARG A 476 19.78 0.07 -29.96
N ASP A 477 20.26 -0.97 -29.26
CA ASP A 477 19.77 -1.33 -27.93
C ASP A 477 20.11 -0.27 -26.89
N LEU A 478 21.32 0.30 -26.97
CA LEU A 478 21.73 1.42 -26.10
C LEU A 478 20.77 2.61 -26.19
N ARG A 479 20.32 2.98 -27.40
CA ARG A 479 19.35 4.08 -27.60
C ARG A 479 18.00 3.78 -26.96
N MET A 480 17.50 2.55 -27.12
CA MET A 480 16.25 2.10 -26.51
C MET A 480 16.35 2.05 -24.98
N ALA A 481 17.41 1.43 -24.46
CA ALA A 481 17.71 1.31 -23.04
C ALA A 481 17.82 2.68 -22.37
N THR A 482 18.60 3.60 -22.94
CA THR A 482 18.80 4.95 -22.38
C THR A 482 17.48 5.72 -22.32
N ARG A 483 16.62 5.60 -23.35
CA ARG A 483 15.29 6.24 -23.36
C ARG A 483 14.40 5.70 -22.24
N ALA A 484 14.34 4.39 -22.08
CA ALA A 484 13.50 3.75 -21.06
C ALA A 484 14.04 3.99 -19.64
N TRP A 485 15.36 3.89 -19.45
CA TRP A 485 16.04 4.17 -18.18
C TRP A 485 15.76 5.59 -17.70
N TRP A 486 15.77 6.57 -18.60
CA TRP A 486 15.47 7.96 -18.25
C TRP A 486 14.08 8.10 -17.63
N TRP A 487 13.05 7.50 -18.26
CA TRP A 487 11.68 7.53 -17.74
C TRP A 487 11.55 6.77 -16.42
N ALA A 488 12.14 5.58 -16.32
CA ALA A 488 12.14 4.80 -15.08
C ALA A 488 12.81 5.55 -13.93
N ARG A 489 13.95 6.21 -14.17
CA ARG A 489 14.63 7.03 -13.17
C ARG A 489 13.82 8.27 -12.80
N TRP A 490 13.17 8.91 -13.77
CA TRP A 490 12.32 10.06 -13.53
C TRP A 490 11.16 9.70 -12.59
N GLU A 491 10.47 8.59 -12.87
CA GLU A 491 9.34 8.08 -12.09
C GLU A 491 9.74 7.75 -10.64
N ARG A 492 10.81 6.96 -10.43
CA ARG A 492 11.31 6.62 -9.08
C ARG A 492 11.72 7.86 -8.28
N ASN A 493 12.35 8.84 -8.93
CA ASN A 493 12.86 10.03 -8.24
C ASN A 493 11.78 11.08 -7.95
N HIS A 494 10.71 11.16 -8.75
CA HIS A 494 9.74 12.26 -8.67
C HIS A 494 8.30 11.81 -8.35
N GLY A 495 7.98 10.51 -8.38
CA GLY A 495 6.62 10.01 -8.12
C GLY A 495 6.07 10.45 -6.75
N HIS A 496 6.89 10.36 -5.69
CA HIS A 496 6.50 10.81 -4.35
C HIS A 496 6.31 12.34 -4.27
N HIS A 497 7.03 13.13 -5.07
CA HIS A 497 6.82 14.58 -5.14
C HIS A 497 5.47 14.92 -5.77
N MET A 498 4.98 14.13 -6.74
CA MET A 498 3.65 14.34 -7.31
C MET A 498 2.55 14.11 -6.26
N ILE A 499 2.70 13.10 -5.40
CA ILE A 499 1.78 12.87 -4.28
C ILE A 499 1.77 14.09 -3.33
N LEU A 500 2.93 14.65 -3.01
CA LEU A 500 3.05 15.85 -2.16
C LEU A 500 2.41 17.09 -2.80
N ILE A 501 2.57 17.28 -4.12
CA ILE A 501 1.95 18.39 -4.85
C ILE A 501 0.44 18.24 -4.84
N ILE A 502 -0.08 17.04 -5.16
CA ILE A 502 -1.52 16.76 -5.15
C ILE A 502 -2.10 16.99 -3.75
N ALA A 503 -1.46 16.46 -2.70
CA ALA A 503 -1.89 16.69 -1.33
C ALA A 503 -1.88 18.17 -0.97
N SER A 504 -0.81 18.91 -1.31
CA SER A 504 -0.70 20.35 -1.03
C SER A 504 -1.80 21.16 -1.73
N VAL A 505 -2.06 20.89 -3.02
CA VAL A 505 -3.13 21.57 -3.79
C VAL A 505 -4.49 21.31 -3.16
N LEU A 506 -4.78 20.05 -2.82
CA LEU A 506 -6.05 19.67 -2.21
C LEU A 506 -6.21 20.28 -0.80
N VAL A 507 -5.17 20.28 0.04
CA VAL A 507 -5.22 20.87 1.39
C VAL A 507 -5.38 22.38 1.34
N VAL A 508 -4.57 23.09 0.53
CA VAL A 508 -4.68 24.55 0.39
C VAL A 508 -6.05 24.92 -0.16
N GLY A 509 -6.53 24.21 -1.19
CA GLY A 509 -7.87 24.42 -1.73
C GLY A 509 -8.96 24.16 -0.68
N ALA A 510 -8.85 23.11 0.14
CA ALA A 510 -9.80 22.79 1.18
C ALA A 510 -9.85 23.87 2.28
N VAL A 511 -8.70 24.43 2.66
CA VAL A 511 -8.62 25.56 3.60
C VAL A 511 -9.31 26.78 3.01
N LEU A 512 -9.03 27.14 1.75
CA LEU A 512 -9.67 28.28 1.07
C LEU A 512 -11.18 28.09 0.93
N ALA A 513 -11.63 26.90 0.53
CA ALA A 513 -13.04 26.54 0.42
C ALA A 513 -13.75 26.64 1.78
N SER A 514 -13.12 26.15 2.85
CA SER A 514 -13.64 26.24 4.21
C SER A 514 -13.73 27.68 4.70
N LEU A 515 -12.71 28.51 4.43
CA LEU A 515 -12.71 29.92 4.79
C LEU A 515 -13.80 30.73 4.06
N GLN A 516 -14.01 30.45 2.77
CA GLN A 516 -15.10 31.08 2.02
C GLN A 516 -16.47 30.67 2.57
N ARG A 517 -16.64 29.39 2.90
CA ARG A 517 -17.87 28.87 3.52
C ARG A 517 -18.14 29.52 4.87
N LEU A 518 -17.13 29.66 5.73
CA LEU A 518 -17.24 30.26 7.07
C LEU A 518 -17.55 31.76 7.03
N ARG A 519 -17.25 32.44 5.92
CA ARG A 519 -17.56 33.85 5.68
C ARG A 519 -18.86 34.06 4.90
N ASP A 520 -19.61 32.98 4.64
CA ASP A 520 -20.82 32.97 3.81
C ASP A 520 -20.64 33.72 2.48
N VAL A 521 -19.46 33.58 1.87
CA VAL A 521 -19.16 34.22 0.58
C VAL A 521 -19.85 33.46 -0.53
N GLU A 522 -20.76 34.12 -1.23
CA GLU A 522 -21.38 33.56 -2.43
C GLU A 522 -20.36 33.28 -3.52
N LEU A 523 -20.51 32.13 -4.20
CA LEU A 523 -19.64 31.76 -5.30
C LEU A 523 -19.92 32.67 -6.49
N ALA A 524 -18.91 33.48 -6.86
CA ALA A 524 -19.00 34.32 -8.05
C ALA A 524 -19.23 33.47 -9.31
N SER A 525 -20.02 33.98 -10.25
CA SER A 525 -20.45 33.23 -11.45
C SER A 525 -19.29 32.71 -12.31
N TRP A 526 -18.15 33.40 -12.33
CA TRP A 526 -16.94 32.96 -13.04
C TRP A 526 -16.35 31.64 -12.50
N THR A 527 -16.73 31.23 -11.28
CA THR A 527 -16.29 29.97 -10.65
C THR A 527 -17.11 28.75 -11.06
N TYR A 528 -18.28 28.96 -11.68
CA TYR A 528 -19.18 27.87 -12.08
C TYR A 528 -18.58 26.87 -13.08
N PRO A 529 -17.78 27.29 -14.09
CA PRO A 529 -17.08 26.34 -14.96
C PRO A 529 -16.14 25.41 -14.20
N PHE A 530 -15.44 25.91 -13.18
CA PHE A 530 -14.59 25.08 -12.33
C PHE A 530 -15.43 24.11 -11.50
N SER A 531 -16.54 24.57 -10.93
CA SER A 531 -17.45 23.69 -10.19
C SER A 531 -18.00 22.56 -11.07
N ALA A 532 -18.41 22.88 -12.30
CA ALA A 532 -18.85 21.88 -13.29
C ALA A 532 -17.72 20.89 -13.65
N PHE A 533 -16.49 21.39 -13.84
CA PHE A 533 -15.34 20.53 -14.03
C PHE A 533 -15.05 19.65 -12.81
N GLY A 534 -15.29 20.15 -11.60
CA GLY A 534 -15.19 19.38 -10.36
C GLY A 534 -16.21 18.24 -10.28
N VAL A 535 -17.46 18.50 -10.69
CA VAL A 535 -18.48 17.45 -10.85
C VAL A 535 -18.02 16.40 -11.86
N PHE A 536 -17.44 16.82 -12.98
CA PHE A 536 -16.89 15.90 -13.98
C PHE A 536 -15.74 15.06 -13.39
N VAL A 537 -14.80 15.66 -12.66
CA VAL A 537 -13.66 14.96 -12.01
C VAL A 537 -14.17 13.94 -10.99
N LEU A 538 -15.10 14.33 -10.12
CA LEU A 538 -15.71 13.44 -9.12
C LEU A 538 -16.52 12.32 -9.77
N GLY A 539 -17.28 12.63 -10.82
CA GLY A 539 -18.03 11.66 -11.60
C GLY A 539 -17.12 10.65 -12.30
N LEU A 540 -16.02 11.12 -12.92
CA LEU A 540 -15.00 10.27 -13.52
C LEU A 540 -14.34 9.37 -12.48
N LEU A 541 -14.03 9.90 -11.29
CA LEU A 541 -13.50 9.11 -10.18
C LEU A 541 -14.50 8.01 -9.78
N ALA A 542 -15.77 8.35 -9.55
CA ALA A 542 -16.81 7.39 -9.19
C ALA A 542 -17.00 6.31 -10.27
N VAL A 543 -17.09 6.70 -11.55
CA VAL A 543 -17.20 5.76 -12.67
C VAL A 543 -15.95 4.88 -12.79
N SER A 544 -14.76 5.43 -12.58
CA SER A 544 -13.52 4.64 -12.62
C SER A 544 -13.46 3.61 -11.50
N LEU A 545 -13.93 3.95 -10.30
CA LEU A 545 -14.05 3.03 -9.18
C LEU A 545 -15.10 1.94 -9.47
N LEU A 546 -16.30 2.31 -9.94
CA LEU A 546 -17.34 1.35 -10.32
C LEU A 546 -16.89 0.43 -11.47
N ARG A 547 -16.17 0.98 -12.45
CA ARG A 547 -15.57 0.19 -13.54
C ARG A 547 -14.50 -0.76 -12.98
N ALA A 548 -13.68 -0.33 -12.03
CA ALA A 548 -12.72 -1.19 -11.36
C ALA A 548 -13.43 -2.34 -10.60
N VAL A 549 -14.51 -2.04 -9.87
CA VAL A 549 -15.39 -3.04 -9.23
C VAL A 549 -15.94 -4.03 -10.27
N TYR A 550 -16.52 -3.51 -11.36
CA TYR A 550 -17.12 -4.33 -12.41
C TYR A 550 -16.10 -5.23 -13.10
N LEU A 551 -14.94 -4.68 -13.49
CA LEU A 551 -13.86 -5.43 -14.13
C LEU A 551 -13.27 -6.47 -13.15
N ALA A 552 -13.08 -6.13 -11.88
CA ALA A 552 -12.62 -7.07 -10.87
C ALA A 552 -13.62 -8.23 -10.65
N ALA A 553 -14.92 -7.97 -10.79
CA ALA A 553 -15.96 -8.99 -10.67
C ALA A 553 -16.08 -9.89 -11.92
N ARG A 554 -15.91 -9.33 -13.13
CA ARG A 554 -16.16 -10.04 -14.40
C ARG A 554 -14.91 -10.58 -15.08
N GLN A 555 -13.75 -9.96 -14.90
CA GLN A 555 -12.51 -10.27 -15.61
C GLN A 555 -11.28 -10.12 -14.68
N PRO A 556 -10.99 -11.12 -13.83
CA PRO A 556 -9.86 -11.07 -12.89
C PRO A 556 -8.51 -10.81 -13.56
N GLU A 557 -8.35 -11.23 -14.82
CA GLU A 557 -7.12 -11.07 -15.59
C GLU A 557 -6.94 -9.71 -16.27
N SER A 558 -7.99 -8.90 -16.48
CA SER A 558 -7.88 -7.60 -17.18
C SER A 558 -7.78 -6.40 -16.22
N GLY A 559 -8.10 -6.58 -14.93
CA GLY A 559 -7.94 -5.58 -13.86
C GLY A 559 -6.48 -5.25 -13.47
N ARG A 560 -5.49 -5.84 -14.14
CA ARG A 560 -4.05 -5.91 -13.78
C ARG A 560 -3.34 -4.57 -13.54
N ARG A 561 -3.83 -3.43 -14.06
CA ARG A 561 -3.16 -2.11 -13.90
C ARG A 561 -3.73 -1.24 -12.78
N LEU A 562 -4.99 -1.46 -12.37
CA LEU A 562 -5.64 -0.68 -11.30
C LEU A 562 -5.41 -1.28 -9.90
N GLY A 563 -4.95 -2.54 -9.82
CA GLY A 563 -4.74 -3.27 -8.56
C GLY A 563 -3.46 -2.93 -7.78
N ILE A 564 -2.51 -2.17 -8.34
CA ILE A 564 -1.21 -1.91 -7.68
C ILE A 564 -1.40 -1.15 -6.36
N ILE A 565 -2.21 -0.09 -6.36
CA ILE A 565 -2.44 0.72 -5.15
C ILE A 565 -3.29 -0.07 -4.14
N ALA A 566 -4.25 -0.86 -4.63
CA ALA A 566 -5.05 -1.73 -3.79
C ALA A 566 -4.14 -2.74 -3.07
N ASP A 567 -3.31 -3.49 -3.78
CA ASP A 567 -2.47 -4.53 -3.16
C ASP A 567 -1.36 -3.98 -2.25
N ILE A 568 -0.87 -2.75 -2.50
CA ILE A 568 -0.01 -2.05 -1.53
C ILE A 568 -0.79 -1.79 -0.24
N ALA A 569 -2.06 -1.38 -0.32
CA ALA A 569 -2.88 -1.17 0.85
C ALA A 569 -3.26 -2.48 1.57
N GLN A 570 -3.46 -3.57 0.82
CA GLN A 570 -3.78 -4.91 1.35
C GLN A 570 -2.58 -5.64 1.96
N PHE A 571 -1.36 -5.10 1.85
CA PHE A 571 -0.19 -5.64 2.54
C PHE A 571 -0.24 -5.37 4.05
N TRP A 572 -0.97 -4.35 4.50
CA TRP A 572 -0.86 -3.83 5.86
C TRP A 572 -1.94 -4.38 6.80
N PRO A 573 -1.58 -4.81 8.03
CA PRO A 573 -2.56 -5.14 9.07
C PRO A 573 -3.47 -3.96 9.43
N ARG A 574 -4.61 -4.28 10.06
CA ARG A 574 -5.74 -3.37 10.31
C ARG A 574 -5.55 -2.55 11.60
N GLU A 575 -4.66 -1.56 11.56
CA GLU A 575 -4.29 -0.79 12.77
C GLU A 575 -5.11 0.49 13.01
N ALA A 576 -5.47 1.19 11.93
CA ALA A 576 -6.22 2.43 12.04
C ALA A 576 -7.69 2.24 11.64
N HIS A 577 -7.94 1.54 10.53
CA HIS A 577 -9.30 1.32 10.04
C HIS A 577 -9.62 -0.18 9.92
N PRO A 578 -10.62 -0.72 10.65
CA PRO A 578 -10.89 -2.16 10.69
C PRO A 578 -11.67 -2.68 9.48
N ILE A 579 -12.26 -1.77 8.68
CA ILE A 579 -13.04 -2.08 7.48
C ILE A 579 -12.17 -1.80 6.24
N VAL A 580 -11.06 -2.51 6.16
CA VAL A 580 -10.17 -2.57 5.00
C VAL A 580 -9.95 -4.03 4.63
N PRO A 581 -9.47 -4.34 3.42
CA PRO A 581 -9.24 -5.73 3.04
C PRO A 581 -8.28 -6.42 4.02
N PRO A 582 -8.43 -7.73 4.25
CA PRO A 582 -7.54 -8.48 5.13
C PRO A 582 -6.11 -8.50 4.58
N CYS A 583 -5.14 -8.37 5.48
CA CYS A 583 -3.73 -8.36 5.16
C CYS A 583 -3.28 -9.73 4.62
N TYR A 584 -2.90 -9.84 3.34
CA TYR A 584 -2.46 -11.13 2.78
C TYR A 584 -1.12 -11.59 3.36
N ALA A 585 -0.24 -10.68 3.80
CA ALA A 585 1.06 -11.04 4.36
C ALA A 585 0.94 -11.93 5.60
N LEU A 586 -0.12 -11.75 6.40
CA LEU A 586 -0.42 -12.57 7.59
C LEU A 586 -0.75 -14.04 7.25
N LYS A 587 -1.08 -14.35 5.99
CA LYS A 587 -1.25 -15.72 5.51
C LYS A 587 -0.05 -16.19 4.69
N VAL A 588 0.42 -15.36 3.76
CA VAL A 588 1.50 -15.73 2.84
C VAL A 588 2.82 -15.97 3.56
N VAL A 589 3.20 -15.13 4.52
CA VAL A 589 4.50 -15.27 5.18
C VAL A 589 4.57 -16.57 6.01
N PRO A 590 3.61 -16.89 6.90
CA PRO A 590 3.63 -18.17 7.62
C PRO A 590 3.65 -19.40 6.70
N GLU A 591 2.84 -19.42 5.64
CA GLU A 591 2.82 -20.56 4.70
C GLU A 591 4.15 -20.73 3.95
N LEU A 592 4.82 -19.63 3.60
CA LEU A 592 6.16 -19.69 3.01
C LEU A 592 7.19 -20.23 4.01
N VAL A 593 7.16 -19.76 5.27
CA VAL A 593 8.05 -20.22 6.34
C VAL A 593 7.86 -21.72 6.57
N ALA A 594 6.62 -22.17 6.76
CA ALA A 594 6.27 -23.57 6.95
C ALA A 594 6.73 -24.43 5.74
N ARG A 595 6.51 -23.93 4.52
CA ARG A 595 6.93 -24.65 3.31
C ARG A 595 8.45 -24.80 3.22
N VAL A 596 9.21 -23.78 3.60
CA VAL A 596 10.68 -23.84 3.63
C VAL A 596 11.15 -24.83 4.70
N GLN A 597 10.59 -24.77 5.90
CA GLN A 597 10.91 -25.70 6.99
C GLN A 597 10.65 -27.16 6.60
N ASP A 598 9.54 -27.44 5.91
CA ASP A 598 9.24 -28.79 5.41
C ASP A 598 10.30 -29.30 4.42
N HIS A 599 10.79 -28.46 3.51
CA HIS A 599 11.86 -28.83 2.57
C HIS A 599 13.21 -29.01 3.27
N LEU A 600 13.51 -28.20 4.29
CA LEU A 600 14.76 -28.27 5.04
C LEU A 600 14.87 -29.52 5.92
N ARG A 601 13.77 -30.25 6.17
CA ARG A 601 13.83 -31.57 6.84
C ARG A 601 14.74 -32.56 6.11
N ASP A 602 14.90 -32.40 4.81
CA ASP A 602 15.92 -33.11 4.07
C ASP A 602 17.28 -32.39 4.15
N PRO A 603 18.35 -33.03 4.67
CA PRO A 603 19.66 -32.41 4.84
C PRO A 603 20.33 -31.99 3.52
N GLY A 604 20.05 -32.68 2.41
CA GLY A 604 20.61 -32.38 1.09
C GLY A 604 19.94 -31.21 0.37
N THR A 605 18.84 -30.67 0.92
CA THR A 605 18.05 -29.62 0.28
C THR A 605 18.52 -28.23 0.69
N ARG A 606 18.68 -27.36 -0.30
CA ARG A 606 18.88 -25.91 -0.13
C ARG A 606 17.68 -25.19 -0.73
N VAL A 607 17.21 -24.13 -0.07
CA VAL A 607 15.99 -23.42 -0.49
C VAL A 607 16.32 -21.97 -0.82
N VAL A 608 15.96 -21.54 -2.03
CA VAL A 608 16.07 -20.15 -2.47
C VAL A 608 14.67 -19.55 -2.57
N LEU A 609 14.39 -18.56 -1.72
CA LEU A 609 13.17 -17.77 -1.76
C LEU A 609 13.30 -16.70 -2.86
N CYS A 610 12.46 -16.79 -3.89
CA CYS A 610 12.53 -15.92 -5.06
C CYS A 610 11.32 -14.99 -5.13
N GLY A 611 11.48 -13.69 -4.88
CA GLY A 611 10.40 -12.70 -4.96
C GLY A 611 10.51 -11.78 -6.17
N HIS A 612 9.40 -11.58 -6.89
CA HIS A 612 9.30 -10.55 -7.93
C HIS A 612 8.42 -9.38 -7.49
N SER A 613 8.87 -8.15 -7.67
CA SER A 613 8.12 -6.93 -7.32
C SER A 613 7.65 -6.99 -5.86
N GLN A 614 6.34 -6.89 -5.59
CA GLN A 614 5.74 -7.07 -4.26
C GLN A 614 6.13 -8.38 -3.56
N GLY A 615 6.31 -9.46 -4.33
CA GLY A 615 6.77 -10.74 -3.80
C GLY A 615 8.12 -10.62 -3.11
N SER A 616 8.98 -9.66 -3.51
CA SER A 616 10.26 -9.38 -2.87
C SER A 616 10.13 -9.01 -1.39
N LEU A 617 9.10 -8.23 -1.04
CA LEU A 617 8.85 -7.88 0.36
C LEU A 617 8.38 -9.10 1.15
N LEU A 618 7.48 -9.90 0.58
CA LEU A 618 6.99 -11.12 1.22
C LEU A 618 8.12 -12.11 1.51
N VAL A 619 9.00 -12.37 0.53
CA VAL A 619 10.12 -13.30 0.73
C VAL A 619 11.19 -12.72 1.65
N ALA A 620 11.40 -11.40 1.69
CA ALA A 620 12.33 -10.78 2.62
C ALA A 620 11.86 -10.90 4.07
N VAL A 621 10.55 -10.70 4.32
CA VAL A 621 9.95 -10.89 5.65
C VAL A 621 9.94 -12.39 6.03
N ALA A 622 9.65 -13.29 5.09
CA ALA A 622 9.73 -14.74 5.34
C ALA A 622 11.17 -15.19 5.65
N ALA A 623 12.16 -14.70 4.90
CA ALA A 623 13.58 -14.98 5.16
C ALA A 623 14.01 -14.45 6.52
N ALA A 624 13.57 -13.26 6.91
CA ALA A 624 13.80 -12.71 8.25
C ALA A 624 13.28 -13.64 9.36
N ARG A 625 12.01 -14.08 9.27
CA ARG A 625 11.43 -15.03 10.24
C ARG A 625 12.18 -16.37 10.28
N LEU A 626 12.57 -16.90 9.11
CA LEU A 626 13.36 -18.13 9.04
C LEU A 626 14.73 -17.99 9.72
N LEU A 627 15.40 -16.83 9.59
CA LEU A 627 16.67 -16.58 10.29
C LEU A 627 16.51 -16.49 11.81
N GLU A 628 15.33 -16.14 12.31
CA GLU A 628 15.03 -16.13 13.76
C GLU A 628 14.73 -17.54 14.25
N GLU A 629 13.89 -18.27 13.53
CA GLU A 629 13.33 -19.57 13.96
C GLU A 629 14.28 -20.75 13.75
N LEU A 630 15.09 -20.74 12.69
CA LEU A 630 15.88 -21.90 12.31
C LEU A 630 17.17 -22.03 13.12
N PRO A 631 17.67 -23.26 13.33
CA PRO A 631 19.00 -23.49 13.88
C PRO A 631 20.10 -23.04 12.90
N PRO A 632 21.34 -22.73 13.37
CA PRO A 632 22.40 -22.18 12.52
C PRO A 632 22.71 -23.00 11.26
N HIS A 633 22.69 -24.33 11.34
CA HIS A 633 22.98 -25.22 10.22
C HIS A 633 21.93 -25.14 9.09
N ASP A 634 20.68 -24.80 9.41
CA ASP A 634 19.60 -24.64 8.44
C ASP A 634 19.63 -23.25 7.79
N ARG A 635 20.04 -22.22 8.53
CA ARG A 635 20.20 -20.86 8.01
C ARG A 635 21.19 -20.80 6.86
N GLU A 636 22.25 -21.61 6.90
CA GLU A 636 23.25 -21.70 5.82
C GLU A 636 22.68 -22.25 4.50
N ARG A 637 21.55 -22.96 4.56
CA ARG A 637 20.90 -23.61 3.41
C ARG A 637 19.80 -22.75 2.80
N ILE A 638 19.60 -21.52 3.28
CA ILE A 638 18.61 -20.58 2.77
C ILE A 638 19.29 -19.45 2.00
N GLY A 639 18.73 -19.15 0.83
CA GLY A 639 19.07 -18.00 0.01
C GLY A 639 17.87 -17.12 -0.31
N LEU A 640 18.15 -15.89 -0.73
CA LEU A 640 17.14 -14.93 -1.13
C LEU A 640 17.45 -14.38 -2.52
N LEU A 641 16.49 -14.46 -3.42
CA LEU A 641 16.55 -13.85 -4.74
C LEU A 641 15.40 -12.84 -4.88
N THR A 642 15.71 -11.61 -5.23
CA THR A 642 14.69 -10.58 -5.48
C THR A 642 14.81 -10.05 -6.90
N ALA A 643 13.71 -9.72 -7.54
CA ALA A 643 13.72 -9.24 -8.92
C ALA A 643 12.71 -8.10 -9.14
N GLY A 644 13.14 -7.02 -9.80
CA GLY A 644 12.28 -5.84 -9.98
C GLY A 644 11.80 -5.27 -8.64
N SER A 645 12.65 -5.31 -7.61
CA SER A 645 12.26 -5.08 -6.21
C SER A 645 12.21 -3.60 -5.82
N GLN A 646 11.25 -3.24 -4.96
CA GLN A 646 11.08 -1.92 -4.35
C GLN A 646 11.81 -1.75 -3.01
N LEU A 647 12.52 -2.79 -2.54
CA LEU A 647 13.05 -2.88 -1.17
C LEU A 647 14.07 -1.80 -0.80
N GLN A 648 14.74 -1.14 -1.74
CA GLN A 648 15.63 -0.02 -1.41
C GLN A 648 14.95 1.33 -1.56
N TRP A 649 14.37 1.58 -2.74
CA TRP A 649 14.03 2.95 -3.14
C TRP A 649 12.65 3.40 -2.66
N ALA A 650 11.75 2.48 -2.28
CA ALA A 650 10.40 2.81 -1.84
C ALA A 650 10.11 2.36 -0.40
N TYR A 651 10.22 1.07 -0.10
CA TYR A 651 9.71 0.52 1.16
C TYR A 651 10.33 1.15 2.42
N PRO A 652 11.66 1.19 2.61
CA PRO A 652 12.29 1.82 3.76
C PRO A 652 12.03 3.33 3.86
N ARG A 653 11.69 3.96 2.74
CA ARG A 653 11.50 5.40 2.68
C ARG A 653 10.06 5.81 2.94
N ALA A 654 9.10 4.96 2.55
CA ALA A 654 7.68 5.13 2.75
C ALA A 654 7.22 4.60 4.13
N PHE A 655 7.84 3.53 4.61
CA PHE A 655 7.48 2.79 5.84
C PHE A 655 8.71 2.60 6.75
N PRO A 656 9.34 3.71 7.21
CA PRO A 656 10.64 3.68 7.87
C PRO A 656 10.64 2.96 9.22
N ALA A 657 9.47 2.77 9.85
CA ALA A 657 9.35 2.01 11.09
C ALA A 657 9.26 0.49 10.87
N VAL A 658 8.78 0.03 9.69
CA VAL A 658 8.50 -1.40 9.46
C VAL A 658 9.65 -2.10 8.75
N VAL A 659 10.24 -1.42 7.76
CA VAL A 659 11.33 -1.97 6.94
C VAL A 659 12.47 -0.95 6.88
N PRO A 660 13.05 -0.52 8.03
CA PRO A 660 14.14 0.45 8.02
C PRO A 660 15.35 -0.09 7.25
N HIS A 661 16.17 0.81 6.69
CA HIS A 661 17.40 0.41 5.96
C HIS A 661 18.29 -0.55 6.77
N ALA A 662 18.45 -0.28 8.07
CA ALA A 662 19.20 -1.12 8.99
C ALA A 662 18.65 -2.55 9.11
N SER A 663 17.33 -2.75 8.99
CA SER A 663 16.75 -4.10 9.01
C SER A 663 17.15 -4.91 7.77
N LEU A 664 17.22 -4.26 6.60
CA LEU A 664 17.69 -4.90 5.38
C LEU A 664 19.20 -5.18 5.43
N ALA A 665 20.00 -4.30 6.06
CA ALA A 665 21.41 -4.55 6.30
C ALA A 665 21.63 -5.79 7.20
N ARG A 666 20.85 -5.93 8.29
CA ARG A 666 20.87 -7.12 9.15
C ARG A 666 20.45 -8.39 8.42
N LEU A 667 19.39 -8.32 7.60
CA LEU A 667 18.96 -9.44 6.77
C LEU A 667 20.07 -9.85 5.79
N ALA A 668 20.75 -8.87 5.17
CA ALA A 668 21.86 -9.13 4.26
C ALA A 668 23.03 -9.83 4.98
N GLY A 669 23.41 -9.37 6.17
CA GLY A 669 24.45 -10.01 6.98
C GLY A 669 24.08 -11.41 7.46
N GLY A 670 22.82 -11.63 7.86
CA GLY A 670 22.34 -12.96 8.23
C GLY A 670 22.29 -13.97 7.07
N LEU A 671 22.20 -13.48 5.83
CA LEU A 671 22.25 -14.29 4.63
C LEU A 671 23.68 -14.48 4.10
N ASP A 672 24.68 -13.76 4.60
CA ASP A 672 26.11 -14.00 4.32
C ASP A 672 26.41 -14.14 2.80
N GLY A 673 26.03 -13.11 2.04
CA GLY A 673 26.20 -13.11 0.57
C GLY A 673 25.21 -13.97 -0.22
N ARG A 674 24.30 -14.72 0.43
CA ARG A 674 23.23 -15.51 -0.23
C ARG A 674 22.00 -14.68 -0.64
N TRP A 675 22.06 -13.35 -0.56
CA TRP A 675 21.04 -12.46 -1.11
C TRP A 675 21.45 -11.88 -2.46
N ARG A 676 20.73 -12.23 -3.52
CA ARG A 676 20.91 -11.68 -4.87
C ARG A 676 19.70 -10.90 -5.34
N ALA A 677 19.93 -9.82 -6.09
CA ALA A 677 18.87 -8.94 -6.57
C ALA A 677 19.02 -8.60 -8.06
N LEU A 678 18.12 -9.10 -8.90
CA LEU A 678 18.09 -8.82 -10.33
C LEU A 678 17.35 -7.50 -10.57
N CYS A 679 18.03 -6.56 -11.21
CA CYS A 679 17.49 -5.24 -11.48
C CYS A 679 17.78 -4.78 -12.91
N ARG A 680 16.92 -3.90 -13.42
CA ARG A 680 17.07 -3.26 -14.71
C ARG A 680 16.96 -1.77 -14.50
N GLY A 681 17.80 -1.00 -15.18
CA GLY A 681 17.71 0.45 -15.11
C GLY A 681 16.45 1.02 -15.76
N THR A 682 15.87 0.27 -16.70
CA THR A 682 14.64 0.55 -17.45
C THR A 682 13.34 0.23 -16.70
N ASP A 683 13.41 -0.40 -15.53
CA ASP A 683 12.25 -0.76 -14.72
C ASP A 683 11.80 0.42 -13.83
N PRO A 684 10.62 1.03 -14.04
CA PRO A 684 10.16 2.16 -13.23
C PRO A 684 9.75 1.78 -11.80
N LEU A 685 9.40 0.52 -11.55
CA LEU A 685 8.90 0.05 -10.25
C LEU A 685 10.03 -0.60 -9.45
N GLY A 686 10.89 -1.36 -10.10
CA GLY A 686 12.04 -2.01 -9.48
C GLY A 686 13.31 -1.18 -9.48
N GLY A 687 14.28 -1.62 -8.69
CA GLY A 687 15.61 -1.03 -8.66
C GLY A 687 16.63 -1.95 -8.00
N ALA A 688 17.82 -1.38 -7.77
CA ALA A 688 18.79 -1.98 -6.87
C ALA A 688 18.19 -2.22 -5.49
N VAL A 689 18.69 -3.26 -4.81
CA VAL A 689 18.28 -3.58 -3.44
C VAL A 689 19.46 -3.37 -2.51
N THR A 690 20.62 -3.92 -2.87
CA THR A 690 21.81 -3.99 -2.03
C THR A 690 22.84 -2.90 -2.31
N THR A 691 22.72 -2.14 -3.42
CA THR A 691 23.70 -1.12 -3.82
C THR A 691 23.13 0.27 -4.05
N TRP A 692 23.93 1.32 -3.81
CA TRP A 692 23.58 2.72 -4.02
C TRP A 692 24.83 3.56 -4.39
N ARG A 693 24.64 4.86 -4.66
CA ARG A 693 25.72 5.77 -5.11
C ARG A 693 26.59 5.22 -6.25
N ARG A 694 25.94 4.55 -7.21
CA ARG A 694 26.62 3.96 -8.35
C ARG A 694 27.22 5.01 -9.26
N GLN A 695 28.40 4.73 -9.79
CA GLN A 695 29.08 5.57 -10.76
C GLN A 695 29.86 4.72 -11.76
N VAL A 696 29.97 5.20 -12.99
CA VAL A 696 30.85 4.60 -14.00
C VAL A 696 32.13 5.42 -14.09
N PHE A 697 33.25 4.76 -13.83
CA PHE A 697 34.60 5.32 -13.90
C PHE A 697 35.51 4.33 -14.61
N ASP A 698 36.25 4.80 -15.61
CA ASP A 698 37.21 4.01 -16.40
C ASP A 698 36.66 2.66 -16.90
N GLY A 699 35.46 2.68 -17.50
CA GLY A 699 34.81 1.46 -18.01
C GLY A 699 34.28 0.50 -16.93
N MET A 700 34.46 0.81 -15.65
CA MET A 700 33.99 0.02 -14.52
C MET A 700 32.78 0.65 -13.85
N LEU A 701 31.88 -0.18 -13.33
CA LEU A 701 30.77 0.24 -12.48
C LEU A 701 31.19 0.08 -11.01
N LEU A 702 31.23 1.19 -10.28
CA LEU A 702 31.57 1.26 -8.86
C LEU A 702 30.33 1.64 -8.05
N GLY A 703 30.30 1.30 -6.77
CA GLY A 703 29.26 1.74 -5.86
C GLY A 703 29.50 1.35 -4.40
N VAL A 704 28.53 1.69 -3.57
CA VAL A 704 28.46 1.35 -2.15
C VAL A 704 27.33 0.36 -1.96
N GLY A 705 27.43 -0.56 -1.01
CA GLY A 705 26.34 -1.48 -0.68
C GLY A 705 26.57 -2.24 0.60
N TYR A 706 25.71 -3.23 0.84
CA TYR A 706 25.90 -4.21 1.91
C TYR A 706 27.08 -5.13 1.58
N ARG A 707 27.96 -5.32 2.56
CA ARG A 707 29.01 -6.34 2.56
C ARG A 707 28.46 -7.67 3.09
N GLU A 708 29.24 -8.73 2.99
CA GLU A 708 28.82 -10.08 3.40
C GLU A 708 28.47 -10.15 4.90
N ASP A 709 29.20 -9.41 5.73
CA ASP A 709 28.93 -9.26 7.17
C ASP A 709 27.72 -8.35 7.49
N GLY A 710 27.03 -7.83 6.48
CA GLY A 710 25.91 -6.89 6.62
C GLY A 710 26.34 -5.44 6.88
N SER A 711 27.63 -5.15 7.00
CA SER A 711 28.13 -3.77 7.13
C SER A 711 27.99 -3.01 5.81
N GLU A 712 27.90 -1.68 5.90
CA GLU A 712 27.80 -0.81 4.72
C GLU A 712 29.18 -0.31 4.30
N GLY A 713 29.51 -0.37 3.01
CA GLY A 713 30.79 0.14 2.54
C GLY A 713 30.98 0.13 1.03
N ALA A 714 32.14 0.64 0.60
CA ALA A 714 32.56 0.54 -0.78
C ALA A 714 32.69 -0.95 -1.18
N LEU A 715 32.21 -1.26 -2.39
CA LEU A 715 32.25 -2.59 -2.99
C LEU A 715 33.35 -2.69 -4.03
N ALA A 716 33.77 -3.93 -4.33
CA ALA A 716 34.61 -4.21 -5.48
C ALA A 716 33.93 -3.75 -6.79
N PRO A 717 34.71 -3.42 -7.84
CA PRO A 717 34.16 -3.07 -9.15
C PRO A 717 33.24 -4.17 -9.68
N ALA A 718 32.17 -3.77 -10.37
CA ALA A 718 31.18 -4.71 -10.86
C ALA A 718 31.79 -5.68 -11.87
N LEU A 719 31.51 -6.96 -11.68
CA LEU A 719 31.96 -8.03 -12.55
C LEU A 719 31.00 -8.20 -13.70
N ARG A 720 31.54 -8.41 -14.91
CA ARG A 720 30.72 -8.77 -16.06
C ARG A 720 30.51 -10.28 -16.07
N GLY A 721 29.28 -10.70 -15.78
CA GLY A 721 28.89 -12.11 -15.87
C GLY A 721 28.87 -12.61 -17.32
N PRO A 722 28.86 -13.94 -17.51
CA PRO A 722 28.86 -14.57 -18.85
C PRO A 722 27.60 -14.23 -19.66
N THR A 723 26.50 -13.93 -18.96
CA THR A 723 25.21 -13.50 -19.51
C THR A 723 25.22 -12.04 -19.98
N GLY A 724 26.26 -11.29 -19.61
CA GLY A 724 26.36 -9.86 -19.87
C GLY A 724 25.80 -8.96 -18.79
N ALA A 725 25.28 -9.52 -17.70
CA ALA A 725 24.92 -8.77 -16.52
C ALA A 725 26.16 -8.15 -15.85
N LEU A 726 25.98 -7.00 -15.19
CA LEU A 726 27.00 -6.42 -14.32
C LEU A 726 26.61 -6.72 -12.87
N VAL A 727 27.46 -7.46 -12.15
CA VAL A 727 27.21 -7.85 -10.76
C VAL A 727 28.02 -6.94 -9.85
N LEU A 728 27.33 -6.09 -9.09
CA LEU A 728 27.92 -5.19 -8.09
C LEU A 728 27.39 -5.60 -6.72
N GLY A 729 28.25 -6.16 -5.86
CA GLY A 729 27.81 -6.74 -4.59
C GLY A 729 26.73 -7.81 -4.79
N GLY A 730 25.57 -7.63 -4.15
CA GLY A 730 24.40 -8.50 -4.33
C GLY A 730 23.52 -8.19 -5.55
N ASP A 731 23.71 -7.05 -6.22
CA ASP A 731 22.83 -6.61 -7.31
C ASP A 731 23.35 -7.04 -8.69
N HIS A 732 22.51 -7.74 -9.45
CA HIS A 732 22.73 -8.17 -10.84
C HIS A 732 22.01 -7.22 -11.79
N TRP A 733 22.76 -6.36 -12.47
CA TRP A 733 22.23 -5.42 -13.45
C TRP A 733 22.10 -6.08 -14.82
N LEU A 734 20.87 -6.30 -15.25
CA LEU A 734 20.59 -6.98 -16.52
C LEU A 734 20.60 -5.99 -17.71
N PRO A 735 21.13 -6.39 -18.88
CA PRO A 735 20.94 -5.64 -20.11
C PRO A 735 19.46 -5.66 -20.53
N ASP A 736 18.92 -4.50 -20.91
CA ASP A 736 17.52 -4.40 -21.37
C ASP A 736 17.39 -3.38 -22.51
N PRO A 737 17.22 -3.80 -23.77
CA PRO A 737 16.82 -5.14 -24.24
C PRO A 737 17.81 -6.28 -23.96
N GLN A 738 17.27 -7.50 -23.77
CA GLN A 738 18.06 -8.73 -23.64
C GLN A 738 19.04 -8.89 -24.82
N ARG A 739 20.21 -9.50 -24.57
CA ARG A 739 21.29 -9.62 -25.57
C ARG A 739 20.90 -10.41 -26.82
N GLY A 740 20.00 -11.35 -26.68
CA GLY A 740 19.51 -12.17 -27.77
C GLY A 740 18.67 -13.31 -27.22
N PRO A 741 18.09 -14.13 -28.10
CA PRO A 741 17.43 -15.36 -27.69
C PRO A 741 18.46 -16.30 -27.06
N PHE A 742 18.09 -16.92 -25.94
CA PHE A 742 18.88 -17.96 -25.30
C PHE A 742 18.18 -19.31 -25.47
N PRO A 743 18.91 -20.39 -25.80
CA PRO A 743 18.32 -21.72 -25.93
C PRO A 743 17.51 -22.10 -24.67
N GLY A 744 16.30 -22.61 -24.89
CA GLY A 744 15.42 -23.07 -23.81
C GLY A 744 14.79 -21.96 -22.96
N ARG A 745 14.94 -20.67 -23.31
CA ARG A 745 14.30 -19.55 -22.60
C ARG A 745 13.34 -18.78 -23.49
N ARG A 746 12.30 -18.22 -22.86
CA ARG A 746 11.43 -17.25 -23.50
C ARG A 746 12.24 -16.02 -23.90
N TRP A 747 12.01 -15.46 -25.07
CA TRP A 747 12.68 -14.25 -25.51
C TRP A 747 11.67 -13.26 -26.08
N ARG A 748 11.87 -11.98 -25.74
CA ARG A 748 11.04 -10.87 -26.23
C ARG A 748 11.94 -9.78 -26.78
N SER A 749 11.59 -9.26 -27.95
CA SER A 749 12.28 -8.12 -28.53
C SER A 749 11.93 -6.82 -27.81
N GLY A 750 12.91 -5.93 -27.68
CA GLY A 750 12.73 -4.62 -27.06
C GLY A 750 12.89 -4.61 -25.54
N VAL A 751 12.42 -3.53 -24.91
CA VAL A 751 12.61 -3.26 -23.48
C VAL A 751 11.57 -4.05 -22.68
N SER A 752 12.04 -4.90 -21.78
CA SER A 752 11.20 -5.72 -20.89
C SER A 752 10.77 -4.96 -19.63
N ALA A 753 11.55 -3.95 -19.22
CA ALA A 753 11.31 -3.14 -18.03
C ALA A 753 11.02 -4.02 -16.79
N HIS A 754 9.82 -3.91 -16.20
CA HIS A 754 9.43 -4.63 -15.00
C HIS A 754 9.06 -6.12 -15.20
N SER A 755 8.97 -6.60 -16.45
CA SER A 755 8.45 -7.94 -16.79
C SER A 755 9.55 -8.92 -17.16
N ASP A 756 9.28 -10.24 -17.11
CA ASP A 756 10.16 -11.28 -17.69
C ASP A 756 11.60 -11.28 -17.13
N TYR A 757 11.77 -11.30 -15.80
CA TYR A 757 13.10 -11.45 -15.19
C TYR A 757 13.64 -12.90 -15.25
N THR A 758 12.76 -13.91 -15.16
CA THR A 758 13.13 -15.34 -15.17
C THR A 758 13.66 -15.81 -16.52
N SER A 759 13.30 -15.10 -17.60
CA SER A 759 13.74 -15.42 -18.95
C SER A 759 15.20 -15.05 -19.21
N ASP A 760 15.83 -14.24 -18.35
CA ASP A 760 17.25 -13.92 -18.45
C ASP A 760 18.09 -15.07 -17.88
N PRO A 761 19.13 -15.55 -18.57
CA PRO A 761 20.00 -16.62 -18.06
C PRO A 761 20.71 -16.26 -16.75
N GLU A 762 20.84 -14.98 -16.42
CA GLU A 762 21.41 -14.58 -15.13
C GLU A 762 20.54 -15.01 -13.95
N TRP A 763 19.25 -15.29 -14.17
CA TRP A 763 18.37 -15.84 -13.15
C TRP A 763 18.92 -17.11 -12.52
N ASP A 764 19.28 -18.11 -13.33
CA ASP A 764 19.76 -19.40 -12.83
C ASP A 764 21.11 -19.27 -12.12
N ARG A 765 21.98 -18.39 -12.63
CA ARG A 765 23.25 -18.07 -11.99
C ARG A 765 23.02 -17.43 -10.62
N ALA A 766 22.10 -16.48 -10.51
CA ALA A 766 21.77 -15.83 -9.26
C ALA A 766 21.10 -16.80 -8.26
N VAL A 767 20.25 -17.72 -8.71
CA VAL A 767 19.70 -18.81 -7.88
C VAL A 767 20.83 -19.68 -7.33
N ALA A 768 21.79 -20.07 -8.16
CA ALA A 768 22.89 -20.93 -7.71
C ALA A 768 23.83 -20.23 -6.71
N ILE A 769 24.09 -18.92 -6.90
CA ILE A 769 24.85 -18.13 -5.93
C ILE A 769 24.05 -17.96 -4.63
N ALA A 770 22.76 -17.66 -4.70
CA ALA A 770 21.89 -17.55 -3.52
C ALA A 770 21.77 -18.90 -2.79
N ALA A 771 21.79 -20.03 -3.50
CA ALA A 771 21.88 -21.35 -2.90
C ALA A 771 23.25 -21.64 -2.28
N GLY A 772 24.25 -20.75 -2.40
CA GLY A 772 25.60 -20.98 -1.89
C GLY A 772 26.36 -22.10 -2.62
N LEU A 773 26.07 -22.29 -3.91
CA LEU A 773 26.69 -23.32 -4.77
C LEU A 773 27.70 -22.73 -5.77
N LEU A 774 27.76 -21.40 -5.90
CA LEU A 774 28.66 -20.67 -6.77
C LEU A 774 29.18 -19.45 -6.01
N GLN A 775 30.49 -19.25 -6.00
CA GLN A 775 31.08 -18.02 -5.50
C GLN A 775 31.13 -16.95 -6.61
N VAL A 776 31.07 -15.69 -6.20
CA VAL A 776 31.32 -14.56 -7.10
C VAL A 776 32.75 -14.14 -6.85
N ASP A 777 33.69 -14.68 -7.65
CA ASP A 777 35.11 -14.36 -7.50
C ASP A 777 35.31 -12.84 -7.60
N ALA A 778 35.67 -12.19 -6.50
CA ALA A 778 36.16 -10.82 -6.57
C ALA A 778 37.47 -10.87 -7.39
N PRO A 779 37.64 -10.01 -8.42
CA PRO A 779 38.96 -9.89 -9.01
C PRO A 779 39.90 -9.42 -7.89
N GLU A 780 41.13 -9.94 -7.86
CA GLU A 780 42.20 -9.35 -7.04
C GLU A 780 42.13 -7.85 -7.22
N SER A 781 41.99 -7.11 -6.10
CA SER A 781 41.75 -5.66 -6.14
C SER A 781 42.72 -5.03 -7.12
N PRO A 782 42.28 -4.52 -8.29
CA PRO A 782 43.19 -3.80 -9.13
C PRO A 782 43.61 -2.58 -8.31
N ALA A 783 44.92 -2.44 -8.07
CA ALA A 783 45.45 -1.23 -7.50
C ALA A 783 44.87 -0.08 -8.32
N LEU A 784 44.03 0.75 -7.69
CA LEU A 784 43.48 1.95 -8.33
C LEU A 784 44.67 2.65 -8.99
N PRO A 785 44.67 2.89 -10.31
CA PRO A 785 45.80 3.53 -10.97
C PRO A 785 45.88 4.97 -10.44
N PHE A 786 46.68 5.15 -9.40
CA PHE A 786 47.04 6.46 -8.90
C PHE A 786 47.85 7.15 -9.98
N ALA A 787 47.42 8.39 -10.27
CA ALA A 787 48.09 9.39 -11.10
C ALA A 787 48.35 8.97 -12.56
N ARG A 788 47.55 9.54 -13.48
CA ARG A 788 48.08 9.85 -14.81
C ARG A 788 49.41 10.61 -14.62
N LYS A 789 50.53 9.99 -14.97
CA LYS A 789 51.74 10.75 -15.30
C LYS A 789 51.35 11.78 -16.36
N PRO A 790 51.80 13.04 -16.27
CA PRO A 790 51.54 14.00 -17.32
C PRO A 790 52.07 13.43 -18.64
N GLU A 791 51.23 13.35 -19.66
CA GLU A 791 51.70 13.12 -21.03
C GLU A 791 52.73 14.19 -21.34
N MET A 792 54.01 13.80 -21.44
CA MET A 792 54.99 14.63 -22.11
C MET A 792 54.53 14.75 -23.56
N ARG A 793 53.96 15.91 -23.91
CA ARG A 793 53.79 16.33 -25.29
C ARG A 793 55.16 16.21 -25.98
N SER A 794 55.30 15.26 -26.89
CA SER A 794 56.35 15.29 -27.90
C SER A 794 56.16 16.58 -28.71
N ARG A 795 57.06 17.54 -28.52
CA ARG A 795 57.20 18.66 -29.45
C ARG A 795 57.78 18.09 -30.74
N ASP A 796 57.05 18.27 -31.82
CA ASP A 796 57.54 18.14 -33.18
C ASP A 796 58.82 18.95 -33.35
N VAL A 797 59.89 18.26 -33.77
CA VAL A 797 61.10 18.86 -34.32
C VAL A 797 61.10 18.53 -35.81
N LEU A 798 60.72 19.49 -36.63
CA LEU A 798 61.15 19.57 -38.03
C LEU A 798 61.27 21.06 -38.42
N GLY A 799 62.47 21.45 -38.85
CA GLY A 799 62.73 22.78 -39.39
C GLY A 799 64.19 23.23 -39.26
N GLY A 800 65.10 22.52 -39.92
CA GLY A 800 66.38 23.06 -40.37
C GLY A 800 66.32 23.26 -41.88
N SER A 801 66.88 24.39 -42.33
CA SER A 801 66.91 25.03 -43.67
C SER A 801 65.62 25.67 -44.16
#